data_AF-A0AA39H9Q7-F1
#
_entry.id   AF-A0AA39H9Q7-F1
#
_cell.length_a   1.000
_cell.length_b   1.000
_cell.length_c   1.000
_cell.angle_alpha   90.00
_cell.angle_beta   90.00
_cell.angle_gamma   90.00
#
_symmetry.space_group_name_H-M   'P 1'
#
loop_
_entity.id
_entity.type
_entity.pdbx_description
1 polymer ?
#
loop_
_entity_poly.entity_id
_entity_poly.type
_entity_poly.pdbx_seq_one_letter_code
_entity_poly.pdbx_strand_id
1 'polypeptide(L)'
;MTYFCTYLLVLSLIAAGVGSDTCDFSRIANSPVFPCSKDVVFVLDASSSMKTVENIEKQLSFVQELISHWTFGDLHGMRVAFAVYGLNHDVYFSFYYTSLPSCIAKIWNFRKKLAKRALKEHSLTRAIQEVERIYASDPRKHRENPLFRHRPGLKPRFIIFSSTIDSEDIATAELQLKSLSRRRYESILAISQAPIHRYGSINSAKILHLDRRINTPDELFKEVVSGLCFEQEYDEEDPDPPYCIPPPPPTVPPTSTPSPVKTTTKSPSIPKKEHNCSCTLGKLWLDIVIAIDTSDSMTEDGLNGVLALLATWIAQSTVGPSKQQSLRVGIVTFDTDVRTVADLNALRSTSDVVSTLSKITITGGGGVDVGGALRRAGNIFASSDERPNAKNVVLLISSAYNPSEIDNPRNAANHLKSSGTEVITIAYVQPSETQLVKAIGELASPGMAYSNTDGDLTDELVKTFCWINCFCKNNWMPYKSPLHSSESIGECVRFHDAEATWTSAADLVCPRLSEGGHLVHVFSKEKHDFLIELARNASSHAEALKFHIGLSHNGEGYYWSAGQTENMSPLPLGPNDYQCWNPGSPNSQDGKCVASAQNADSSIGWSNIDCHADHQRYICQAPICDTDHYCASID
;
A
#
# COMPACT_ATOMS: atom_id res chain seq x y z
N MET A 1 28.12 -11.39 43.64
CA MET A 1 29.46 -10.86 43.31
C MET A 1 29.48 -10.65 41.79
N THR A 2 28.88 -9.58 41.27
CA THR A 2 29.44 -8.24 40.95
C THR A 2 30.51 -8.23 39.84
N TYR A 3 30.40 -7.20 38.97
CA TYR A 3 31.14 -6.80 37.74
C TYR A 3 30.38 -7.19 36.45
N PHE A 4 29.55 -6.39 35.77
CA PHE A 4 29.36 -4.93 35.59
C PHE A 4 30.54 -4.15 34.93
N CYS A 5 30.26 -3.68 33.71
CA CYS A 5 30.79 -2.51 32.97
C CYS A 5 32.25 -2.45 32.48
N THR A 6 32.40 -2.41 31.14
CA THR A 6 33.01 -1.32 30.32
C THR A 6 32.79 -1.63 28.82
N TYR A 7 31.86 -0.96 28.12
CA TYR A 7 31.99 0.29 27.33
C TYR A 7 32.90 0.23 26.08
N LEU A 8 32.25 0.39 24.91
CA LEU A 8 32.58 1.26 23.75
C LEU A 8 34.04 1.46 23.29
N LEU A 9 34.20 1.48 21.95
CA LEU A 9 35.40 1.67 21.11
C LEU A 9 36.20 0.37 20.96
N VAL A 10 36.34 -0.23 19.77
CA VAL A 10 37.11 0.33 18.64
C VAL A 10 36.49 -0.11 17.31
N LEU A 11 36.02 0.88 16.57
CA LEU A 11 35.64 0.84 15.17
C LEU A 11 36.82 1.47 14.40
N SER A 12 37.83 0.68 14.01
CA SER A 12 38.85 1.08 13.02
C SER A 12 39.88 -0.03 12.75
N LEU A 13 39.93 -0.46 11.49
CA LEU A 13 41.12 -0.91 10.73
C LEU A 13 41.92 -2.12 11.24
N ILE A 14 41.66 -3.29 10.64
CA ILE A 14 42.71 -4.05 9.93
C ILE A 14 42.10 -4.59 8.63
N ALA A 15 42.41 -3.90 7.54
CA ALA A 15 42.41 -4.46 6.20
C ALA A 15 43.76 -5.14 5.97
N ALA A 16 43.76 -6.42 5.57
CA ALA A 16 44.77 -7.02 4.70
C ALA A 16 44.38 -8.47 4.32
N GLY A 17 43.75 -8.58 3.15
CA GLY A 17 43.83 -9.67 2.15
C GLY A 17 43.82 -11.15 2.58
N VAL A 18 42.76 -11.86 2.19
CA VAL A 18 42.81 -12.99 1.24
C VAL A 18 41.47 -13.02 0.47
N GLY A 19 41.52 -13.28 -0.83
CA GLY A 19 40.52 -12.88 -1.83
C GLY A 19 39.13 -13.52 -1.74
N SER A 20 38.14 -12.69 -2.04
CA SER A 20 36.84 -13.08 -2.58
C SER A 20 36.47 -12.05 -3.65
N ASP A 21 36.14 -12.52 -4.85
CA ASP A 21 35.72 -11.70 -5.99
C ASP A 21 34.70 -10.65 -5.57
N THR A 22 35.14 -9.39 -5.51
CA THR A 22 34.29 -8.24 -5.26
C THR A 22 33.86 -7.71 -6.61
N CYS A 23 32.54 -7.71 -6.86
CA CYS A 23 31.97 -6.99 -7.99
C CYS A 23 32.32 -5.51 -7.84
N ASP A 24 33.01 -4.98 -8.84
CA ASP A 24 33.28 -3.56 -9.02
C ASP A 24 31.96 -2.82 -9.27
N PHE A 25 31.50 -2.03 -8.29
CA PHE A 25 30.26 -1.25 -8.35
C PHE A 25 30.42 0.11 -9.06
N SER A 26 31.53 0.36 -9.76
CA SER A 26 31.79 1.67 -10.39
C SER A 26 31.23 1.84 -11.82
N ARG A 27 30.27 1.02 -12.27
CA ARG A 27 29.66 1.12 -13.62
C ARG A 27 28.13 1.23 -13.70
N ILE A 28 27.41 1.52 -12.62
CA ILE A 28 25.93 1.63 -12.65
C ILE A 28 25.48 3.11 -12.70
N ALA A 29 25.98 3.87 -13.68
CA ALA A 29 25.57 5.27 -13.88
C ALA A 29 24.64 5.48 -15.10
N ASN A 30 24.29 4.44 -15.87
CA ASN A 30 23.49 4.57 -17.10
C ASN A 30 22.58 3.35 -17.37
N SER A 31 21.77 2.90 -16.40
CA SER A 31 20.68 1.96 -16.69
C SER A 31 19.40 2.73 -17.03
N PRO A 32 18.68 2.40 -18.12
CA PRO A 32 17.43 3.08 -18.43
C PRO A 32 16.40 2.79 -17.34
N VAL A 33 15.93 3.85 -16.68
CA VAL A 33 14.74 3.80 -15.82
C VAL A 33 13.53 3.73 -16.76
N PHE A 34 12.67 2.71 -16.62
CA PHE A 34 11.53 2.49 -17.51
C PHE A 34 10.29 3.25 -17.00
N PRO A 35 9.81 4.31 -17.70
CA PRO A 35 8.78 5.21 -17.17
C PRO A 35 7.34 4.81 -17.55
N CYS A 36 7.09 3.61 -18.07
CA CYS A 36 5.75 3.25 -18.55
C CYS A 36 4.81 2.72 -17.46
N SER A 37 3.51 2.82 -17.74
CA SER A 37 2.44 2.36 -16.85
C SER A 37 2.03 0.93 -17.18
N LYS A 38 2.41 -0.04 -16.35
CA LYS A 38 2.02 -1.44 -16.52
C LYS A 38 1.84 -2.16 -15.18
N ASP A 39 0.83 -3.02 -15.12
CA ASP A 39 0.65 -3.96 -14.01
C ASP A 39 1.38 -5.27 -14.34
N VAL A 40 2.19 -5.76 -13.41
CA VAL A 40 2.97 -7.00 -13.57
C VAL A 40 2.66 -7.93 -12.41
N VAL A 41 2.40 -9.20 -12.73
CA VAL A 41 2.20 -10.25 -11.73
C VAL A 41 3.30 -11.29 -11.89
N PHE A 42 4.16 -11.41 -10.89
CA PHE A 42 5.19 -12.45 -10.83
C PHE A 42 4.61 -13.71 -10.19
N VAL A 43 4.58 -14.82 -10.93
CA VAL A 43 4.15 -16.13 -10.42
C VAL A 43 5.40 -16.96 -10.13
N LEU A 44 5.78 -17.03 -8.86
CA LEU A 44 7.04 -17.56 -8.38
C LEU A 44 6.93 -19.06 -8.06
N ASP A 45 7.82 -19.85 -8.65
CA ASP A 45 7.95 -21.28 -8.34
C ASP A 45 8.77 -21.46 -7.07
N ALA A 46 8.18 -22.14 -6.09
CA ALA A 46 8.80 -22.58 -4.86
C ALA A 46 8.55 -24.08 -4.61
N SER A 47 8.24 -24.83 -5.67
CA SER A 47 7.91 -26.25 -5.61
C SER A 47 9.16 -27.12 -5.47
N SER A 48 8.94 -28.41 -5.19
CA SER A 48 10.00 -29.42 -5.19
C SER A 48 10.73 -29.52 -6.53
N SER A 49 10.13 -29.07 -7.64
CA SER A 49 10.78 -29.03 -8.96
C SER A 49 11.98 -28.07 -9.01
N MET A 50 12.03 -27.07 -8.12
CA MET A 50 13.18 -26.18 -7.94
C MET A 50 14.39 -26.87 -7.31
N LYS A 51 14.21 -28.09 -6.75
CA LYS A 51 15.19 -28.97 -6.09
C LYS A 51 15.79 -28.40 -4.80
N THR A 52 16.25 -27.15 -4.80
CA THR A 52 16.91 -26.51 -3.66
C THR A 52 16.36 -25.10 -3.40
N VAL A 53 16.44 -24.66 -2.15
CA VAL A 53 16.09 -23.28 -1.76
C VAL A 53 16.99 -22.25 -2.46
N GLU A 54 18.26 -22.59 -2.70
CA GLU A 54 19.20 -21.73 -3.43
C GLU A 54 18.72 -21.40 -4.85
N ASN A 55 18.06 -22.34 -5.53
CA ASN A 55 17.50 -22.10 -6.85
C ASN A 55 16.30 -21.14 -6.80
N ILE A 56 15.53 -21.17 -5.72
CA ILE A 56 14.45 -20.21 -5.47
C ILE A 56 15.04 -18.83 -5.16
N GLU A 57 16.15 -18.76 -4.41
CA GLU A 57 16.85 -17.50 -4.15
C GLU A 57 17.41 -16.85 -5.42
N LYS A 58 17.85 -17.65 -6.41
CA LYS A 58 18.28 -17.13 -7.72
C LYS A 58 17.13 -16.45 -8.46
N GLN A 59 15.96 -17.08 -8.46
CA GLN A 59 14.73 -16.49 -9.00
C GLN A 59 14.36 -15.20 -8.28
N LEU A 60 14.37 -15.19 -6.93
CA LEU A 60 14.04 -13.99 -6.15
C LEU A 60 15.03 -12.85 -6.37
N SER A 61 16.32 -13.17 -6.48
CA SER A 61 17.36 -12.17 -6.75
C SER A 61 17.19 -11.58 -8.15
N PHE A 62 16.85 -12.40 -9.15
CA PHE A 62 16.51 -11.91 -10.49
C PHE A 62 15.30 -10.96 -10.47
N VAL A 63 14.23 -11.33 -9.76
CA VAL A 63 13.05 -10.46 -9.64
C VAL A 63 13.39 -9.16 -8.92
N GLN A 64 14.14 -9.23 -7.81
CA GLN A 64 14.59 -8.06 -7.07
C GLN A 64 15.46 -7.11 -7.92
N GLU A 65 16.39 -7.65 -8.70
CA GLU A 65 17.23 -6.91 -9.63
C GLU A 65 16.36 -6.26 -10.72
N LEU A 66 15.48 -7.04 -11.35
CA LEU A 66 14.58 -6.59 -12.40
C LEU A 66 13.74 -5.38 -11.96
N ILE A 67 13.06 -5.50 -10.81
CA ILE A 67 12.18 -4.43 -10.33
C ILE A 67 12.93 -3.22 -9.80
N SER A 68 14.22 -3.33 -9.47
CA SER A 68 15.01 -2.20 -8.97
C SER A 68 15.24 -1.11 -10.02
N HIS A 69 15.04 -1.43 -11.31
CA HIS A 69 15.15 -0.50 -12.44
C HIS A 69 13.81 0.14 -12.84
N TRP A 70 12.73 -0.12 -12.08
CA TRP A 70 11.39 0.35 -12.42
C TRP A 70 10.98 1.58 -11.62
N THR A 71 10.30 2.52 -12.28
CA THR A 71 9.56 3.57 -11.60
C THR A 71 8.22 3.02 -11.16
N PHE A 72 7.93 3.07 -9.86
CA PHE A 72 6.67 2.58 -9.31
C PHE A 72 5.65 3.71 -9.13
N GLY A 73 4.37 3.37 -9.20
CA GLY A 73 3.29 4.28 -8.84
C GLY A 73 1.92 3.66 -9.15
N ASP A 74 0.88 4.18 -8.51
CA ASP A 74 -0.46 3.58 -8.59
C ASP A 74 -1.13 3.85 -9.94
N LEU A 75 -1.05 5.11 -10.40
CA LEU A 75 -1.69 5.55 -11.64
C LEU A 75 -0.68 5.59 -12.78
N HIS A 76 0.49 6.16 -12.51
CA HIS A 76 1.62 6.25 -13.43
C HIS A 76 2.81 5.47 -12.88
N GLY A 77 3.39 4.59 -13.69
CA GLY A 77 4.51 3.71 -13.30
C GLY A 77 4.11 2.25 -13.13
N MET A 78 4.99 1.44 -12.57
CA MET A 78 4.83 0.00 -12.42
C MET A 78 4.05 -0.34 -11.15
N ARG A 79 3.13 -1.29 -11.26
CA ARG A 79 2.51 -1.96 -10.11
C ARG A 79 2.84 -3.44 -10.15
N VAL A 80 3.26 -3.99 -9.01
CA VAL A 80 3.77 -5.36 -8.95
C VAL A 80 2.99 -6.20 -7.95
N ALA A 81 2.47 -7.34 -8.38
CA ALA A 81 1.93 -8.35 -7.47
C ALA A 81 2.75 -9.64 -7.55
N PHE A 82 2.67 -10.45 -6.50
CA PHE A 82 3.32 -11.75 -6.41
C PHE A 82 2.27 -12.83 -6.18
N ALA A 83 2.35 -13.88 -6.99
CA ALA A 83 1.74 -15.17 -6.73
C ALA A 83 2.87 -16.17 -6.45
N VAL A 84 2.76 -17.05 -5.45
CA VAL A 84 3.82 -18.02 -5.12
C VAL A 84 3.22 -19.39 -4.93
N TYR A 85 3.70 -20.39 -5.67
CA TYR A 85 3.22 -21.76 -5.59
C TYR A 85 4.32 -22.72 -5.16
N GLY A 86 3.97 -23.88 -4.60
CA GLY A 86 4.95 -24.91 -4.22
C GLY A 86 5.53 -24.84 -2.79
N LEU A 87 5.27 -23.74 -2.07
CA LEU A 87 5.52 -23.68 -0.61
C LEU A 87 4.60 -24.61 0.19
N ASN A 88 3.40 -24.86 -0.35
CA ASN A 88 2.29 -25.63 0.20
C ASN A 88 1.42 -26.13 -0.99
N HIS A 89 0.27 -26.78 -0.74
CA HIS A 89 -0.65 -27.25 -1.78
C HIS A 89 -1.42 -26.15 -2.55
N ASP A 90 -1.17 -24.88 -2.23
CA ASP A 90 -1.89 -23.74 -2.81
C ASP A 90 -0.92 -22.66 -3.28
N VAL A 91 -1.48 -21.71 -4.02
CA VAL A 91 -0.83 -20.48 -4.45
C VAL A 91 -1.12 -19.35 -3.47
N TYR A 92 -0.07 -18.72 -2.97
CA TYR A 92 -0.13 -17.50 -2.18
C TYR A 92 -0.26 -16.30 -3.11
N PHE A 93 -1.09 -15.30 -2.76
CA PHE A 93 -1.31 -14.08 -3.56
C PHE A 93 -1.02 -12.82 -2.76
N SER A 94 -0.52 -11.79 -3.43
CA SER A 94 -0.38 -10.44 -2.86
C SER A 94 -1.24 -9.42 -3.60
N PHE A 95 -1.54 -8.31 -2.95
CA PHE A 95 -2.01 -7.12 -3.65
C PHE A 95 -0.91 -6.55 -4.57
N TYR A 96 -1.30 -5.60 -5.42
CA TYR A 96 -0.36 -4.82 -6.22
C TYR A 96 0.38 -3.80 -5.34
N TYR A 97 1.68 -3.95 -5.24
CA TYR A 97 2.59 -3.00 -4.64
C TYR A 97 2.90 -1.87 -5.60
N THR A 98 2.89 -0.64 -5.09
CA THR A 98 3.13 0.61 -5.82
C THR A 98 4.44 1.29 -5.42
N SER A 99 5.34 0.56 -4.75
CA SER A 99 6.67 1.04 -4.38
C SER A 99 7.70 -0.10 -4.39
N LEU A 100 8.95 0.24 -4.74
CA LEU A 100 10.06 -0.70 -4.68
C LEU A 100 10.30 -1.23 -3.25
N PRO A 101 10.37 -0.39 -2.19
CA PRO A 101 10.58 -0.88 -0.83
C PRO A 101 9.56 -1.92 -0.38
N SER A 102 8.27 -1.75 -0.70
CA SER A 102 7.22 -2.71 -0.33
C SER A 102 7.40 -4.06 -1.06
N CYS A 103 7.80 -4.03 -2.33
CA CYS A 103 8.15 -5.25 -3.06
C CYS A 103 9.35 -5.97 -2.43
N ILE A 104 10.41 -5.22 -2.09
CA ILE A 104 11.61 -5.76 -1.46
C ILE A 104 11.32 -6.36 -0.08
N ALA A 105 10.50 -5.68 0.74
CA ALA A 105 10.06 -6.20 2.02
C ALA A 105 9.27 -7.50 1.86
N LYS A 106 8.42 -7.59 0.83
CA LYS A 106 7.66 -8.80 0.53
C LYS A 106 8.57 -9.97 0.14
N ILE A 107 9.53 -9.72 -0.74
CA ILE A 107 10.55 -10.70 -1.15
C ILE A 107 11.32 -11.19 0.09
N TRP A 108 11.77 -10.28 0.96
CA TRP A 108 12.46 -10.63 2.20
C TRP A 108 11.62 -11.49 3.15
N ASN A 109 10.34 -11.18 3.31
CA ASN A 109 9.43 -11.99 4.12
C ASN A 109 9.26 -13.40 3.53
N PHE A 110 9.25 -13.51 2.20
CA PHE A 110 9.22 -14.79 1.53
C PHE A 110 10.51 -15.61 1.75
N ARG A 111 11.69 -14.98 1.65
CA ARG A 111 12.99 -15.61 1.99
C ARG A 111 13.00 -16.20 3.41
N LYS A 112 12.51 -15.43 4.39
CA LYS A 112 12.39 -15.91 5.78
C LYS A 112 11.47 -17.13 5.92
N LYS A 113 10.39 -17.20 5.14
CA LYS A 113 9.46 -18.34 5.13
C LYS A 113 10.09 -19.59 4.48
N LEU A 114 10.88 -19.41 3.41
CA LEU A 114 11.61 -20.50 2.74
C LEU A 114 12.62 -21.18 3.65
N ALA A 115 13.36 -20.41 4.46
CA ALA A 115 14.38 -20.93 5.38
C ALA A 115 13.83 -21.91 6.43
N LYS A 116 12.51 -21.94 6.66
CA LYS A 116 11.86 -22.73 7.72
C LYS A 116 11.00 -23.88 7.19
N ARG A 117 10.98 -24.15 5.87
CA ARG A 117 10.01 -25.09 5.27
C ARG A 117 10.63 -26.01 4.22
N ALA A 118 10.07 -27.21 4.10
CA ALA A 118 10.41 -28.16 3.04
C ALA A 118 9.63 -27.84 1.75
N LEU A 119 10.27 -28.03 0.59
CA LEU A 119 9.65 -27.83 -0.73
C LEU A 119 8.64 -28.94 -1.03
N LYS A 120 7.49 -28.58 -1.60
CA LYS A 120 6.40 -29.52 -1.92
C LYS A 120 6.08 -29.54 -3.41
N GLU A 121 5.54 -30.65 -3.87
CA GLU A 121 5.09 -30.79 -5.26
C GLU A 121 3.86 -29.92 -5.52
N HIS A 122 3.84 -29.24 -6.66
CA HIS A 122 2.73 -28.38 -7.08
C HIS A 122 2.70 -28.25 -8.60
N SER A 123 1.49 -28.24 -9.17
CA SER A 123 1.24 -28.14 -10.60
C SER A 123 1.35 -26.69 -11.10
N LEU A 124 2.02 -26.51 -12.23
CA LEU A 124 2.07 -25.27 -13.00
C LEU A 124 0.68 -24.91 -13.53
N THR A 125 -0.07 -25.88 -14.04
CA THR A 125 -1.44 -25.69 -14.53
C THR A 125 -2.32 -25.05 -13.47
N ARG A 126 -2.30 -25.62 -12.25
CA ARG A 126 -3.10 -25.11 -11.14
C ARG A 126 -2.68 -23.70 -10.75
N ALA A 127 -1.39 -23.39 -10.82
CA ALA A 127 -0.91 -22.05 -10.53
C ALA A 127 -1.46 -21.01 -11.52
N ILE A 128 -1.48 -21.33 -12.81
CA ILE A 128 -2.01 -20.45 -13.84
C ILE A 128 -3.52 -20.25 -13.70
N GLN A 129 -4.27 -21.31 -13.39
CA GLN A 129 -5.72 -21.24 -13.16
C GLN A 129 -6.08 -20.28 -12.02
N GLU A 130 -5.40 -20.38 -10.89
CA GLU A 130 -5.68 -19.52 -9.75
C GLU A 130 -5.22 -18.08 -9.98
N VAL A 131 -4.10 -17.87 -10.68
CA VAL A 131 -3.65 -16.54 -11.09
C VAL A 131 -4.64 -15.88 -12.05
N GLU A 132 -5.17 -16.63 -13.03
CA GLU A 132 -6.23 -16.14 -13.92
C GLU A 132 -7.47 -15.77 -13.11
N ARG A 133 -7.90 -16.63 -12.17
CA ARG A 133 -9.07 -16.37 -11.32
C ARG A 133 -8.93 -15.10 -10.48
N ILE A 134 -7.74 -14.81 -9.97
CA ILE A 134 -7.49 -13.69 -9.05
C ILE A 134 -7.18 -12.38 -9.77
N TYR A 135 -6.30 -12.40 -10.79
CA TYR A 135 -5.78 -11.16 -11.41
C TYR A 135 -6.33 -10.90 -12.83
N ALA A 136 -6.99 -11.87 -13.47
CA ALA A 136 -7.59 -11.68 -14.80
C ALA A 136 -9.11 -11.49 -14.71
N SER A 137 -9.58 -10.26 -14.93
CA SER A 137 -10.99 -9.87 -14.76
C SER A 137 -11.91 -10.33 -15.89
N ASP A 138 -13.13 -10.74 -15.53
CA ASP A 138 -14.34 -10.64 -16.37
C ASP A 138 -15.09 -9.34 -15.97
N PRO A 139 -15.17 -8.32 -16.85
CA PRO A 139 -15.78 -7.02 -16.54
C PRO A 139 -17.23 -7.09 -16.05
N ARG A 140 -17.93 -8.21 -16.28
CA ARG A 140 -19.35 -8.38 -15.92
C ARG A 140 -19.58 -9.09 -14.59
N LYS A 141 -18.56 -9.71 -13.99
CA LYS A 141 -18.72 -10.57 -12.79
C LYS A 141 -18.18 -9.97 -11.48
N HIS A 142 -17.41 -8.89 -11.53
CA HIS A 142 -16.83 -8.29 -10.32
C HIS A 142 -17.00 -6.77 -10.28
N ARG A 143 -18.17 -6.34 -9.80
CA ARG A 143 -18.36 -5.00 -9.20
C ARG A 143 -17.91 -4.95 -7.73
N GLU A 144 -17.50 -6.07 -7.13
CA GLU A 144 -17.39 -6.21 -5.65
C GLU A 144 -15.96 -6.43 -5.10
N ASN A 145 -14.89 -6.47 -5.91
CA ASN A 145 -13.52 -6.61 -5.38
C ASN A 145 -12.53 -5.60 -6.00
N PRO A 146 -12.40 -4.38 -5.43
CA PRO A 146 -11.50 -3.34 -5.93
C PRO A 146 -10.01 -3.63 -5.70
N LEU A 147 -9.65 -4.60 -4.86
CA LEU A 147 -8.27 -4.87 -4.40
C LEU A 147 -7.32 -5.47 -5.43
N PHE A 148 -7.85 -6.33 -6.29
CA PHE A 148 -7.07 -7.03 -7.33
C PHE A 148 -7.39 -6.48 -8.71
N ARG A 149 -7.97 -5.27 -8.75
CA ARG A 149 -8.34 -4.59 -9.98
C ARG A 149 -7.08 -4.05 -10.64
N HIS A 150 -6.76 -4.60 -11.80
CA HIS A 150 -5.76 -3.99 -12.68
C HIS A 150 -6.25 -2.63 -13.20
N ARG A 151 -5.32 -1.77 -13.62
CA ARG A 151 -5.65 -0.43 -14.11
C ARG A 151 -6.70 -0.49 -15.23
N PRO A 152 -7.75 0.34 -15.20
CA PRO A 152 -8.74 0.37 -16.27
C PRO A 152 -8.07 0.51 -17.64
N GLY A 153 -8.42 -0.36 -18.59
CA GLY A 153 -7.86 -0.34 -19.95
C GLY A 153 -6.49 -1.03 -20.11
N LEU A 154 -5.76 -1.31 -19.03
CA LEU A 154 -4.43 -1.94 -19.08
C LEU A 154 -4.44 -3.32 -18.45
N LYS A 155 -4.33 -4.37 -19.26
CA LYS A 155 -4.25 -5.75 -18.75
C LYS A 155 -2.87 -6.02 -18.14
N PRO A 156 -2.82 -6.72 -17.00
CA PRO A 156 -1.57 -7.11 -16.39
C PRO A 156 -0.80 -8.08 -17.30
N ARG A 157 0.53 -7.98 -17.25
CA ARG A 157 1.42 -9.00 -17.80
C ARG A 157 1.75 -10.01 -16.71
N PHE A 158 1.65 -11.29 -17.06
CA PHE A 158 2.06 -12.39 -16.19
C PHE A 158 3.49 -12.82 -16.50
N ILE A 159 4.35 -12.87 -15.49
CA ILE A 159 5.70 -13.44 -15.58
C ILE A 159 5.72 -14.66 -14.68
N ILE A 160 5.63 -15.83 -15.29
CA ILE A 160 5.42 -17.12 -14.63
C ILE A 160 6.74 -17.88 -14.60
N PHE A 161 7.20 -18.23 -13.41
CA PHE A 161 8.37 -19.07 -13.21
C PHE A 161 7.96 -20.53 -13.07
N SER A 162 8.77 -21.43 -13.64
CA SER A 162 8.54 -22.87 -13.52
C SER A 162 9.82 -23.68 -13.68
N SER A 163 9.96 -24.74 -12.91
CA SER A 163 10.98 -25.79 -13.09
C SER A 163 10.39 -27.19 -13.28
N THR A 164 9.09 -27.30 -13.53
CA THR A 164 8.46 -28.62 -13.75
C THR A 164 9.05 -29.32 -14.98
N ILE A 165 9.13 -30.64 -14.92
CA ILE A 165 9.50 -31.51 -16.05
C ILE A 165 8.36 -32.46 -16.42
N ASP A 166 7.22 -32.35 -15.74
CA ASP A 166 6.03 -33.15 -15.99
C ASP A 166 5.39 -32.73 -17.32
N SER A 167 5.45 -33.63 -18.30
CA SER A 167 4.92 -33.40 -19.64
C SER A 167 3.40 -33.23 -19.67
N GLU A 168 2.66 -33.88 -18.76
CA GLU A 168 1.20 -33.78 -18.71
C GLU A 168 0.77 -32.43 -18.12
N ASP A 169 1.44 -31.99 -17.05
CA ASP A 169 1.22 -30.68 -16.46
C ASP A 169 1.61 -29.54 -17.42
N ILE A 170 2.73 -29.66 -18.14
CA ILE A 170 3.13 -28.67 -19.17
C ILE A 170 2.09 -28.61 -20.30
N ALA A 171 1.61 -29.76 -20.78
CA ALA A 171 0.59 -29.80 -21.84
C ALA A 171 -0.74 -29.18 -21.38
N THR A 172 -1.12 -29.38 -20.12
CA THR A 172 -2.35 -28.81 -19.57
C THR A 172 -2.22 -27.32 -19.27
N ALA A 173 -1.03 -26.86 -18.87
CA ALA A 173 -0.72 -25.45 -18.66
C ALA A 173 -0.91 -24.63 -19.95
N GLU A 174 -0.58 -25.17 -21.12
CA GLU A 174 -0.83 -24.52 -22.42
C GLU A 174 -2.32 -24.21 -22.64
N LEU A 175 -3.23 -25.06 -22.15
CA LEU A 175 -4.68 -24.80 -22.29
C LEU A 175 -5.10 -23.56 -21.49
N GLN A 176 -4.48 -23.34 -20.32
CA GLN A 176 -4.74 -22.17 -19.47
C GLN A 176 -4.09 -20.91 -20.03
N LEU A 177 -2.85 -21.01 -20.53
CA LEU A 177 -2.19 -19.92 -21.24
C LEU A 177 -2.96 -19.51 -22.50
N LYS A 178 -3.57 -20.45 -23.22
CA LYS A 178 -4.51 -20.16 -24.32
C LYS A 178 -5.73 -19.37 -23.86
N SER A 179 -6.27 -19.65 -22.67
CA SER A 179 -7.39 -18.87 -22.11
C SER A 179 -6.98 -17.41 -21.89
N LEU A 180 -5.84 -17.20 -21.21
CA LEU A 180 -5.28 -15.87 -20.97
C LEU A 180 -5.00 -15.12 -22.28
N SER A 181 -4.36 -15.77 -23.24
CA SER A 181 -4.03 -15.20 -24.56
C SER A 181 -5.28 -14.81 -25.35
N ARG A 182 -6.32 -15.65 -25.39
CA ARG A 182 -7.63 -15.31 -26.01
C ARG A 182 -8.29 -14.11 -25.37
N ARG A 183 -8.07 -13.93 -24.07
CA ARG A 183 -8.50 -12.75 -23.31
C ARG A 183 -7.52 -11.59 -23.43
N ARG A 184 -6.54 -11.61 -24.34
CA ARG A 184 -5.54 -10.56 -24.55
C ARG A 184 -4.68 -10.24 -23.32
N TYR A 185 -4.41 -11.23 -22.47
CA TYR A 185 -3.37 -11.13 -21.44
C TYR A 185 -2.04 -11.62 -22.01
N GLU A 186 -0.97 -10.91 -21.69
CA GLU A 186 0.38 -11.28 -22.08
C GLU A 186 0.99 -12.16 -20.99
N SER A 187 1.62 -13.27 -21.40
CA SER A 187 2.26 -14.20 -20.48
C SER A 187 3.68 -14.53 -20.96
N ILE A 188 4.63 -14.47 -20.02
CA ILE A 188 6.00 -14.92 -20.18
C ILE A 188 6.18 -16.12 -19.24
N LEU A 189 6.68 -17.24 -19.76
CA LEU A 189 7.04 -18.41 -18.99
C LEU A 189 8.56 -18.49 -18.88
N ALA A 190 9.09 -18.14 -17.70
CA ALA A 190 10.50 -18.16 -17.36
C ALA A 190 10.86 -19.52 -16.73
N ILE A 191 11.53 -20.36 -17.51
CA ILE A 191 11.95 -21.69 -17.10
C ILE A 191 13.23 -21.59 -16.29
N SER A 192 13.17 -22.09 -15.07
CA SER A 192 14.32 -22.27 -14.17
C SER A 192 14.64 -23.76 -14.10
N GLN A 193 15.92 -24.15 -14.01
CA GLN A 193 16.38 -25.52 -13.71
C GLN A 193 15.91 -26.71 -14.60
N ALA A 194 14.98 -26.49 -15.54
CA ALA A 194 14.38 -27.50 -16.41
C ALA A 194 14.80 -27.31 -17.88
N PRO A 195 14.92 -28.38 -18.67
CA PRO A 195 15.33 -28.25 -20.07
C PRO A 195 14.26 -27.57 -20.93
N ILE A 196 14.65 -26.49 -21.63
CA ILE A 196 13.74 -25.68 -22.47
C ILE A 196 12.94 -26.50 -23.50
N HIS A 197 13.54 -27.54 -24.08
CA HIS A 197 12.90 -28.37 -25.11
C HIS A 197 11.65 -29.11 -24.61
N ARG A 198 11.49 -29.30 -23.29
CA ARG A 198 10.29 -29.90 -22.68
C ARG A 198 9.05 -29.00 -22.80
N TYR A 199 9.26 -27.70 -22.95
CA TYR A 199 8.21 -26.71 -23.06
C TYR A 199 7.87 -26.35 -24.51
N GLY A 200 8.41 -27.07 -25.50
CA GLY A 200 8.18 -26.79 -26.92
C GLY A 200 6.73 -26.97 -27.41
N SER A 201 5.83 -27.49 -26.57
CA SER A 201 4.39 -27.54 -26.83
C SER A 201 3.64 -26.24 -26.45
N ILE A 202 4.28 -25.34 -25.70
CA ILE A 202 3.70 -24.06 -25.28
C ILE A 202 3.96 -23.00 -26.35
N ASN A 203 2.90 -22.56 -27.02
CA ASN A 203 2.96 -21.53 -28.06
C ASN A 203 2.18 -20.27 -27.66
N SER A 204 1.44 -20.32 -26.55
CA SER A 204 0.56 -19.23 -26.10
C SER A 204 1.21 -18.26 -25.13
N ALA A 205 2.48 -18.50 -24.78
CA ALA A 205 3.31 -17.64 -23.94
C ALA A 205 4.73 -17.56 -24.51
N LYS A 206 5.42 -16.45 -24.26
CA LYS A 206 6.84 -16.31 -24.59
C LYS A 206 7.67 -17.13 -23.60
N ILE A 207 8.51 -18.03 -24.08
CA ILE A 207 9.34 -18.88 -23.22
C ILE A 207 10.73 -18.25 -23.07
N LEU A 208 11.18 -18.11 -21.83
CA LEU A 208 12.54 -17.64 -21.48
C LEU A 208 13.24 -18.69 -20.63
N HIS A 209 14.56 -18.79 -20.75
CA HIS A 209 15.37 -19.71 -19.97
C HIS A 209 16.33 -18.94 -19.05
N LEU A 210 16.27 -19.23 -17.75
CA LEU A 210 16.98 -18.49 -16.70
C LEU A 210 18.39 -19.02 -16.38
N ASP A 211 18.92 -19.97 -17.16
CA ASP A 211 20.30 -20.46 -16.97
C ASP A 211 21.33 -19.45 -17.51
N ARG A 212 22.14 -18.90 -16.59
CA ARG A 212 23.24 -17.96 -16.84
C ARG A 212 24.36 -18.50 -17.73
N ARG A 213 24.37 -19.81 -18.03
CA ARG A 213 25.33 -20.41 -18.97
C ARG A 213 24.92 -20.26 -20.44
N ILE A 214 23.66 -19.87 -20.68
CA ILE A 214 23.07 -19.80 -22.03
C ILE A 214 22.83 -18.33 -22.43
N ASN A 215 22.39 -17.48 -21.49
CA ASN A 215 22.14 -16.05 -21.73
C ASN A 215 22.88 -15.19 -20.71
N THR A 216 23.33 -14.01 -21.12
CA THR A 216 23.82 -12.99 -20.19
C THR A 216 22.66 -12.40 -19.38
N PRO A 217 22.89 -11.92 -18.13
CA PRO A 217 21.85 -11.25 -17.34
C PRO A 217 21.15 -10.11 -18.10
N ASP A 218 21.90 -9.36 -18.90
CA ASP A 218 21.41 -8.24 -19.70
C ASP A 218 20.45 -8.67 -20.83
N GLU A 219 20.72 -9.79 -21.50
CA GLU A 219 19.83 -10.34 -22.55
C GLU A 219 18.52 -10.82 -21.95
N LEU A 220 18.59 -11.54 -20.82
CA LEU A 220 17.40 -12.02 -20.13
C LEU A 220 16.55 -10.85 -19.60
N PHE A 221 17.21 -9.82 -19.06
CA PHE A 221 16.55 -8.60 -18.63
C PHE A 221 15.86 -7.91 -19.81
N LYS A 222 16.55 -7.72 -20.94
CA LYS A 222 15.97 -7.14 -22.17
C LYS A 222 14.77 -7.92 -22.66
N GLU A 223 14.80 -9.24 -22.65
CA GLU A 223 13.70 -10.08 -23.14
C GLU A 223 12.43 -10.00 -22.28
N VAL A 224 12.59 -9.85 -20.95
CA VAL A 224 11.48 -9.64 -20.01
C VAL A 224 10.92 -8.22 -20.11
N VAL A 225 11.81 -7.24 -20.29
CA VAL A 225 11.43 -5.83 -20.39
C VAL A 225 10.88 -5.46 -21.77
N SER A 226 11.29 -6.17 -22.82
CA SER A 226 10.78 -6.00 -24.18
C SER A 226 9.25 -6.07 -24.20
N GLY A 227 8.63 -4.99 -24.68
CA GLY A 227 7.18 -4.83 -24.74
C GLY A 227 6.47 -4.59 -23.40
N LEU A 228 7.16 -4.53 -22.25
CA LEU A 228 6.52 -4.05 -21.00
C LEU A 228 6.09 -2.58 -21.18
N CYS A 229 6.98 -1.82 -21.82
CA CYS A 229 6.79 -0.49 -22.32
C CYS A 229 6.85 -0.53 -23.84
N PHE A 230 5.88 0.07 -24.55
CA PHE A 230 6.04 0.28 -25.98
C PHE A 230 7.18 1.29 -26.17
N GLU A 231 8.25 0.91 -26.86
CA GLU A 231 8.98 1.88 -27.65
C GLU A 231 7.98 2.38 -28.69
N GLN A 232 7.61 3.65 -28.62
CA GLN A 232 7.12 4.30 -29.84
C GLN A 232 8.25 4.15 -30.86
N GLU A 233 7.99 3.44 -31.96
CA GLU A 233 8.82 3.53 -33.14
C GLU A 233 8.99 5.03 -33.44
N TYR A 234 10.20 5.54 -33.25
CA TYR A 234 10.58 6.84 -33.78
C TYR A 234 10.58 6.67 -35.30
N ASP A 235 9.56 7.21 -35.96
CA ASP A 235 9.63 7.47 -37.40
C ASP A 235 10.82 8.39 -37.66
N GLU A 236 11.76 7.94 -38.49
CA GLU A 236 13.06 8.56 -38.80
C GLU A 236 12.95 9.87 -39.64
N GLU A 237 11.83 10.59 -39.62
CA GLU A 237 11.63 11.83 -40.39
C GLU A 237 11.07 12.99 -39.54
N ASP A 238 11.85 13.51 -38.59
CA ASP A 238 11.71 14.91 -38.14
C ASP A 238 13.06 15.39 -37.54
N PRO A 239 13.55 16.61 -37.86
CA PRO A 239 14.90 17.02 -37.55
C PRO A 239 15.06 17.41 -36.07
N ASP A 240 16.07 16.83 -35.43
CA ASP A 240 16.62 17.07 -34.09
C ASP A 240 16.00 18.22 -33.24
N PRO A 241 15.46 17.94 -32.04
CA PRO A 241 15.33 18.97 -31.01
C PRO A 241 16.71 19.38 -30.49
N PRO A 242 16.91 20.66 -30.10
CA PRO A 242 18.22 21.22 -29.82
C PRO A 242 18.88 20.58 -28.60
N TYR A 243 20.04 19.97 -28.82
CA TYR A 243 20.96 19.52 -27.78
C TYR A 243 21.21 20.65 -26.77
N CYS A 244 20.87 20.41 -25.50
CA CYS A 244 21.35 21.22 -24.39
C CYS A 244 22.88 21.09 -24.29
N ILE A 245 23.60 22.12 -24.70
CA ILE A 245 25.03 22.27 -24.45
C ILE A 245 25.19 22.54 -22.94
N PRO A 246 25.89 21.69 -22.17
CA PRO A 246 26.21 22.02 -20.79
C PRO A 246 27.15 23.24 -20.75
N PRO A 247 26.90 24.25 -19.88
CA PRO A 247 27.78 25.41 -19.78
C PRO A 247 29.18 24.98 -19.30
N PRO A 248 30.25 25.62 -19.81
CA PRO A 248 31.61 25.25 -19.44
C PRO A 248 31.87 25.51 -17.94
N PRO A 249 32.66 24.65 -17.28
CA PRO A 249 32.99 24.82 -15.87
C PRO A 249 33.77 26.12 -15.65
N PRO A 250 33.47 26.90 -14.59
CA PRO A 250 34.24 28.11 -14.29
C PRO A 250 35.68 27.74 -13.88
N THR A 251 36.64 28.23 -14.65
CA THR A 251 38.07 28.24 -14.32
C THR A 251 38.32 29.09 -13.07
N VAL A 252 38.80 28.46 -12.00
CA VAL A 252 39.26 29.14 -10.77
C VAL A 252 40.79 29.29 -10.82
N PRO A 253 41.35 30.52 -10.68
CA PRO A 253 42.78 30.73 -10.48
C PRO A 253 43.19 30.45 -9.01
N PRO A 254 44.48 30.15 -8.73
CA PRO A 254 44.86 29.54 -7.46
C PRO A 254 45.20 30.57 -6.37
N THR A 255 45.04 30.09 -5.13
CA THR A 255 45.76 30.48 -3.89
C THR A 255 45.27 31.72 -3.13
N SER A 256 44.73 31.50 -1.92
CA SER A 256 45.48 31.60 -0.64
C SER A 256 44.53 31.69 0.56
N THR A 257 44.75 30.84 1.56
CA THR A 257 44.16 30.89 2.90
C THR A 257 44.73 32.08 3.68
N PRO A 258 43.94 32.79 4.51
CA PRO A 258 43.83 32.41 5.92
C PRO A 258 42.40 32.56 6.51
N SER A 259 42.08 31.66 7.45
CA SER A 259 40.97 31.75 8.43
C SER A 259 41.22 32.87 9.47
N PRO A 260 40.29 33.19 10.41
CA PRO A 260 38.87 32.85 10.53
C PRO A 260 37.96 34.08 10.87
N VAL A 261 36.69 33.77 11.12
CA VAL A 261 35.65 34.52 11.87
C VAL A 261 34.59 35.20 11.02
N LYS A 262 33.43 34.54 10.91
CA LYS A 262 32.13 35.20 11.11
C LYS A 262 31.07 34.17 11.49
N THR A 263 30.52 34.43 12.68
CA THR A 263 29.25 33.95 13.20
C THR A 263 28.20 33.89 12.10
N THR A 264 27.65 32.71 11.84
CA THR A 264 26.31 32.59 11.24
C THR A 264 25.55 31.49 11.95
N THR A 265 24.65 31.96 12.80
CA THR A 265 23.50 31.26 13.33
C THR A 265 22.86 30.44 12.21
N LYS A 266 22.95 29.11 12.30
CA LYS A 266 22.06 28.23 11.52
C LYS A 266 20.64 28.52 12.01
N SER A 267 19.88 29.27 11.22
CA SER A 267 18.43 29.31 11.33
C SER A 267 17.92 27.86 11.18
N PRO A 268 17.09 27.35 12.10
CA PRO A 268 16.51 26.03 11.95
C PRO A 268 15.52 26.11 10.79
N SER A 269 15.82 25.48 9.65
CA SER A 269 14.81 25.20 8.64
C SER A 269 13.77 24.29 9.30
N ILE A 270 12.57 24.81 9.53
CA ILE A 270 11.43 24.01 9.97
C ILE A 270 11.20 22.95 8.88
N PRO A 271 11.32 21.64 9.16
CA PRO A 271 11.13 20.61 8.15
C PRO A 271 9.70 20.68 7.62
N LYS A 272 9.55 20.95 6.32
CA LYS A 272 8.27 20.84 5.63
C LYS A 272 8.06 19.40 5.27
N LYS A 273 7.22 18.71 6.03
CA LYS A 273 6.89 17.32 5.76
C LYS A 273 5.40 17.16 5.88
N GLU A 274 4.81 16.49 4.90
CA GLU A 274 3.43 16.01 5.00
C GLU A 274 3.33 15.15 6.28
N HIS A 275 2.33 15.41 7.11
CA HIS A 275 2.23 14.76 8.40
C HIS A 275 1.73 13.32 8.23
N ASN A 276 2.48 12.36 8.75
CA ASN A 276 2.04 10.98 8.83
C ASN A 276 1.01 10.84 9.95
N CYS A 277 -0.02 10.00 9.76
CA CYS A 277 -0.93 9.68 10.85
C CYS A 277 -0.20 9.09 12.04
N SER A 278 -0.40 9.68 13.21
CA SER A 278 0.11 9.16 14.48
C SER A 278 -0.58 7.84 14.84
N CYS A 279 0.17 6.97 15.52
CA CYS A 279 -0.30 5.67 15.98
C CYS A 279 0.12 5.43 17.44
N THR A 280 -0.66 5.98 18.36
CA THR A 280 -0.53 5.77 19.80
C THR A 280 -1.68 4.89 20.28
N LEU A 281 -1.40 3.61 20.57
CA LEU A 281 -2.40 2.59 20.98
C LEU A 281 -3.32 3.05 22.13
N GLY A 282 -2.75 3.70 23.15
CA GLY A 282 -3.52 4.22 24.30
C GLY A 282 -4.49 5.36 23.96
N LYS A 283 -4.44 5.92 22.75
CA LYS A 283 -5.31 7.00 22.29
C LYS A 283 -6.22 6.59 21.12
N LEU A 284 -6.25 5.31 20.73
CA LEU A 284 -7.18 4.83 19.71
C LEU A 284 -8.63 4.99 20.15
N TRP A 285 -9.52 5.29 19.21
CA TRP A 285 -10.96 5.31 19.42
C TRP A 285 -11.69 4.60 18.28
N LEU A 286 -12.07 3.36 18.55
CA LEU A 286 -12.78 2.49 17.62
C LEU A 286 -13.84 1.72 18.39
N ASP A 287 -14.89 1.33 17.69
CA ASP A 287 -15.86 0.38 18.18
C ASP A 287 -15.58 -0.96 17.50
N ILE A 288 -15.09 -1.93 18.26
CA ILE A 288 -14.56 -3.19 17.74
C ILE A 288 -15.44 -4.33 18.23
N VAL A 289 -16.00 -5.12 17.30
CA VAL A 289 -16.62 -6.41 17.64
C VAL A 289 -15.67 -7.52 17.23
N ILE A 290 -15.18 -8.27 18.21
CA ILE A 290 -14.32 -9.43 18.00
C ILE A 290 -15.21 -10.66 17.88
N ALA A 291 -15.22 -11.30 16.71
CA ALA A 291 -15.91 -12.55 16.45
C ALA A 291 -14.89 -13.70 16.51
N ILE A 292 -15.03 -14.57 17.52
CA ILE A 292 -14.08 -15.63 17.83
C ILE A 292 -14.74 -16.99 17.57
N ASP A 293 -14.14 -17.75 16.67
CA ASP A 293 -14.49 -19.15 16.46
C ASP A 293 -14.13 -19.99 17.70
N THR A 294 -15.13 -20.71 18.21
CA THR A 294 -15.07 -21.58 19.39
C THR A 294 -15.42 -23.03 19.04
N SER A 295 -15.44 -23.36 17.75
CA SER A 295 -15.68 -24.73 17.25
C SER A 295 -14.52 -25.66 17.59
N ASP A 296 -14.75 -26.97 17.47
CA ASP A 296 -13.73 -28.00 17.71
C ASP A 296 -12.49 -27.82 16.83
N SER A 297 -12.68 -27.30 15.61
CA SER A 297 -11.57 -27.08 14.69
C SER A 297 -10.60 -26.04 15.22
N MET A 298 -11.00 -25.11 16.10
CA MET A 298 -10.10 -24.12 16.69
C MET A 298 -9.10 -24.70 17.70
N THR A 299 -9.38 -25.88 18.29
CA THR A 299 -8.62 -26.52 19.38
C THR A 299 -8.37 -25.62 20.61
N GLU A 300 -8.05 -26.23 21.76
CA GLU A 300 -7.72 -25.45 22.96
C GLU A 300 -6.45 -24.61 22.78
N ASP A 301 -5.40 -25.20 22.19
CA ASP A 301 -4.15 -24.49 21.92
C ASP A 301 -4.35 -23.34 20.93
N GLY A 302 -5.17 -23.57 19.89
CA GLY A 302 -5.46 -22.54 18.90
C GLY A 302 -6.23 -21.36 19.47
N LEU A 303 -7.28 -21.65 20.25
CA LEU A 303 -8.04 -20.63 20.97
C LEU A 303 -7.14 -19.87 21.96
N ASN A 304 -6.33 -20.56 22.75
CA ASN A 304 -5.40 -19.92 23.69
C ASN A 304 -4.42 -18.98 22.97
N GLY A 305 -3.93 -19.36 21.78
CA GLY A 305 -3.11 -18.49 20.94
C GLY A 305 -3.84 -17.23 20.48
N VAL A 306 -5.10 -17.35 20.07
CA VAL A 306 -5.96 -16.21 19.70
C VAL A 306 -6.22 -15.30 20.89
N LEU A 307 -6.58 -15.85 22.05
CA LEU A 307 -6.84 -15.07 23.27
C LEU A 307 -5.58 -14.32 23.73
N ALA A 308 -4.40 -14.95 23.65
CA ALA A 308 -3.12 -14.31 23.96
C ALA A 308 -2.78 -13.17 23.00
N LEU A 309 -3.00 -13.37 21.68
CA LEU A 309 -2.84 -12.32 20.67
C LEU A 309 -3.73 -11.11 20.98
N LEU A 310 -5.02 -11.34 21.24
CA LEU A 310 -5.98 -10.29 21.56
C LEU A 310 -5.59 -9.53 22.84
N ALA A 311 -5.25 -10.25 23.91
CA ALA A 311 -4.83 -9.63 25.17
C ALA A 311 -3.59 -8.74 25.01
N THR A 312 -2.65 -9.12 24.12
CA THR A 312 -1.37 -8.40 23.94
C THR A 312 -1.54 -6.96 23.45
N TRP A 313 -2.38 -6.73 22.43
CA TRP A 313 -2.58 -5.38 21.91
C TRP A 313 -3.63 -4.60 22.72
N ILE A 314 -4.66 -5.29 23.26
CA ILE A 314 -5.68 -4.66 24.11
C ILE A 314 -5.07 -4.13 25.41
N ALA A 315 -4.11 -4.82 26.01
CA ALA A 315 -3.43 -4.37 27.22
C ALA A 315 -2.68 -3.04 27.05
N GLN A 316 -2.33 -2.67 25.81
CA GLN A 316 -1.65 -1.42 25.47
C GLN A 316 -2.61 -0.30 25.05
N SER A 317 -3.91 -0.61 24.97
CA SER A 317 -4.96 0.32 24.57
C SER A 317 -5.71 0.91 25.77
N THR A 318 -6.54 1.92 25.52
CA THR A 318 -7.49 2.43 26.52
C THR A 318 -8.89 1.96 26.17
N VAL A 319 -9.46 1.05 26.97
CA VAL A 319 -10.85 0.59 26.82
C VAL A 319 -11.74 1.28 27.84
N GLY A 320 -12.91 1.73 27.41
CA GLY A 320 -13.91 2.25 28.34
C GLY A 320 -15.19 2.74 27.66
N PRO A 321 -16.22 3.07 28.44
CA PRO A 321 -17.49 3.59 27.91
C PRO A 321 -17.38 5.06 27.45
N SER A 322 -16.18 5.64 27.48
CA SER A 322 -15.98 7.07 27.19
C SER A 322 -16.22 7.36 25.71
N LYS A 323 -17.08 8.35 25.44
CA LYS A 323 -17.30 8.86 24.08
C LYS A 323 -16.08 9.60 23.49
N GLN A 324 -15.02 9.83 24.27
CA GLN A 324 -13.78 10.50 23.84
C GLN A 324 -12.79 9.51 23.18
N GLN A 325 -11.50 9.54 23.53
CA GLN A 325 -10.47 8.65 22.99
C GLN A 325 -10.39 7.33 23.75
N SER A 326 -11.20 6.34 23.37
CA SER A 326 -11.12 4.98 23.93
C SER A 326 -11.71 3.93 22.99
N LEU A 327 -11.33 2.66 23.17
CA LEU A 327 -11.96 1.55 22.49
C LEU A 327 -13.25 1.13 23.21
N ARG A 328 -14.30 0.83 22.44
CA ARG A 328 -15.40 -0.03 22.91
C ARG A 328 -15.21 -1.41 22.28
N VAL A 329 -15.34 -2.46 23.07
CA VAL A 329 -15.11 -3.84 22.62
C VAL A 329 -16.35 -4.68 22.87
N GLY A 330 -16.93 -5.21 21.80
CA GLY A 330 -17.91 -6.28 21.84
C GLY A 330 -17.24 -7.62 21.53
N ILE A 331 -17.76 -8.70 22.09
CA ILE A 331 -17.24 -10.05 21.89
C ILE A 331 -18.39 -10.97 21.50
N VAL A 332 -18.24 -11.61 20.34
CA VAL A 332 -19.12 -12.66 19.82
C VAL A 332 -18.30 -13.93 19.73
N THR A 333 -18.85 -15.04 20.20
CA THR A 333 -18.29 -16.36 19.95
C THR A 333 -19.21 -17.12 19.01
N PHE A 334 -18.65 -18.00 18.19
CA PHE A 334 -19.44 -18.79 17.27
C PHE A 334 -18.87 -20.20 17.07
N ASP A 335 -19.78 -21.15 16.96
CA ASP A 335 -19.58 -22.47 16.40
C ASP A 335 -20.74 -22.70 15.41
N THR A 336 -21.51 -23.76 15.51
CA THR A 336 -22.80 -23.88 14.82
C THR A 336 -23.85 -22.89 15.34
N ASP A 337 -23.69 -22.39 16.56
CA ASP A 337 -24.51 -21.32 17.14
C ASP A 337 -23.67 -20.05 17.34
N VAL A 338 -24.32 -18.89 17.26
CA VAL A 338 -23.69 -17.59 17.48
C VAL A 338 -24.13 -17.00 18.81
N ARG A 339 -23.18 -16.62 19.67
CA ARG A 339 -23.45 -16.14 21.03
C ARG A 339 -22.76 -14.80 21.27
N THR A 340 -23.49 -13.84 21.85
CA THR A 340 -22.87 -12.59 22.35
C THR A 340 -22.36 -12.82 23.75
N VAL A 341 -21.05 -12.68 23.94
CA VAL A 341 -20.41 -12.70 25.26
C VAL A 341 -20.49 -11.32 25.90
N ALA A 342 -20.25 -10.27 25.11
CA ALA A 342 -20.33 -8.88 25.53
C ALA A 342 -20.75 -7.97 24.36
N ASP A 343 -21.61 -7.00 24.62
CA ASP A 343 -21.85 -5.90 23.69
C ASP A 343 -20.83 -4.76 23.89
N LEU A 344 -20.94 -3.69 23.09
CA LEU A 344 -20.01 -2.54 23.14
C LEU A 344 -20.10 -1.71 24.43
N ASN A 345 -21.13 -1.89 25.25
CA ASN A 345 -21.37 -1.14 26.49
C ASN A 345 -21.04 -1.95 27.76
N ALA A 346 -20.83 -3.27 27.63
CA ALA A 346 -20.60 -4.17 28.74
C ALA A 346 -19.19 -4.05 29.34
N LEU A 347 -18.15 -3.93 28.52
CA LEU A 347 -16.74 -3.94 28.95
C LEU A 347 -16.25 -2.50 29.19
N ARG A 348 -15.81 -2.19 30.42
CA ARG A 348 -15.51 -0.80 30.84
C ARG A 348 -14.04 -0.52 31.07
N SER A 349 -13.18 -1.52 30.99
CA SER A 349 -11.75 -1.41 31.18
C SER A 349 -11.00 -2.49 30.40
N THR A 350 -9.69 -2.31 30.20
CA THR A 350 -8.83 -3.33 29.59
C THR A 350 -8.82 -4.62 30.42
N SER A 351 -8.90 -4.51 31.75
CA SER A 351 -9.00 -5.66 32.65
C SER A 351 -10.31 -6.43 32.48
N ASP A 352 -11.43 -5.75 32.24
CA ASP A 352 -12.72 -6.42 31.95
C ASP A 352 -12.63 -7.23 30.66
N VAL A 353 -12.01 -6.67 29.62
CA VAL A 353 -11.82 -7.37 28.35
C VAL A 353 -10.94 -8.61 28.54
N VAL A 354 -9.76 -8.46 29.16
CA VAL A 354 -8.84 -9.59 29.38
C VAL A 354 -9.48 -10.67 30.26
N SER A 355 -10.22 -10.30 31.31
CA SER A 355 -10.90 -11.25 32.19
C SER A 355 -12.12 -11.93 31.55
N THR A 356 -12.72 -11.31 30.54
CA THR A 356 -13.80 -11.89 29.75
C THR A 356 -13.23 -12.86 28.71
N LEU A 357 -12.16 -12.45 28.01
CA LEU A 357 -11.43 -13.30 27.07
C LEU A 357 -10.93 -14.59 27.74
N SER A 358 -10.41 -14.52 28.96
CA SER A 358 -9.89 -15.70 29.68
C SER A 358 -10.93 -16.74 30.08
N LYS A 359 -12.23 -16.41 29.98
CA LYS A 359 -13.35 -17.33 30.27
C LYS A 359 -13.90 -18.01 29.02
N ILE A 360 -13.45 -17.60 27.83
CA ILE A 360 -13.90 -18.20 26.58
C ILE A 360 -13.23 -19.56 26.44
N THR A 361 -14.05 -20.58 26.20
CA THR A 361 -13.60 -21.97 25.99
C THR A 361 -14.18 -22.50 24.68
N ILE A 362 -13.58 -23.57 24.16
CA ILE A 362 -14.17 -24.35 23.07
C ILE A 362 -15.54 -24.88 23.51
N THR A 363 -16.53 -24.77 22.64
CA THR A 363 -17.92 -25.17 22.93
C THR A 363 -18.29 -26.55 22.43
N GLY A 364 -17.45 -27.20 21.60
CA GLY A 364 -17.68 -28.57 21.16
C GLY A 364 -18.38 -28.72 19.79
N GLY A 365 -18.61 -27.62 19.07
CA GLY A 365 -19.36 -27.64 17.81
C GLY A 365 -18.49 -28.07 16.63
N GLY A 366 -18.96 -29.03 15.81
CA GLY A 366 -18.23 -29.53 14.64
C GLY A 366 -18.30 -28.64 13.38
N GLY A 367 -18.76 -27.39 13.49
CA GLY A 367 -18.95 -26.45 12.38
C GLY A 367 -18.93 -25.00 12.82
N VAL A 368 -19.00 -24.08 11.85
CA VAL A 368 -18.90 -22.62 12.06
C VAL A 368 -19.96 -21.84 11.28
N ASP A 369 -20.73 -20.97 11.95
CA ASP A 369 -21.66 -20.02 11.33
C ASP A 369 -21.02 -18.63 11.23
N VAL A 370 -20.09 -18.49 10.27
CA VAL A 370 -19.38 -17.23 10.02
C VAL A 370 -20.35 -16.12 9.59
N GLY A 371 -21.34 -16.46 8.77
CA GLY A 371 -22.35 -15.49 8.34
C GLY A 371 -23.13 -14.92 9.52
N GLY A 372 -23.53 -15.78 10.45
CA GLY A 372 -24.28 -15.42 11.65
C GLY A 372 -23.47 -14.57 12.59
N ALA A 373 -22.18 -14.88 12.76
CA ALA A 373 -21.26 -14.06 13.54
C ALA A 373 -21.16 -12.63 12.99
N LEU A 374 -21.03 -12.48 11.66
CA LEU A 374 -21.00 -11.16 11.00
C LEU A 374 -22.32 -10.40 11.16
N ARG A 375 -23.48 -11.06 10.96
CA ARG A 375 -24.80 -10.43 11.20
C ARG A 375 -24.96 -10.01 12.66
N ARG A 376 -24.52 -10.85 13.59
CA ARG A 376 -24.59 -10.55 15.02
C ARG A 376 -23.72 -9.36 15.38
N ALA A 377 -22.53 -9.23 14.80
CA ALA A 377 -21.70 -8.04 14.95
C ALA A 377 -22.40 -6.79 14.42
N GLY A 378 -23.03 -6.87 13.24
CA GLY A 378 -23.86 -5.79 12.68
C GLY A 378 -24.98 -5.35 13.63
N ASN A 379 -25.68 -6.32 14.24
CA ASN A 379 -26.74 -6.04 15.21
C ASN A 379 -26.21 -5.37 16.48
N ILE A 380 -25.01 -5.75 16.95
CA ILE A 380 -24.36 -5.09 18.09
C ILE A 380 -24.09 -3.62 17.76
N PHE A 381 -23.53 -3.31 16.59
CA PHE A 381 -23.33 -1.92 16.17
C PHE A 381 -24.66 -1.15 16.11
N ALA A 382 -25.68 -1.71 15.47
CA ALA A 382 -26.98 -1.07 15.28
C ALA A 382 -27.76 -0.85 16.59
N SER A 383 -27.53 -1.69 17.60
CA SER A 383 -28.17 -1.58 18.92
C SER A 383 -27.39 -0.77 19.95
N SER A 384 -26.14 -0.39 19.63
CA SER A 384 -25.28 0.38 20.52
C SER A 384 -25.57 1.88 20.44
N ASP A 385 -25.25 2.61 21.50
CA ASP A 385 -25.33 4.07 21.48
C ASP A 385 -24.43 4.64 20.38
N GLU A 386 -24.97 5.57 19.59
CA GLU A 386 -24.23 6.23 18.53
C GLU A 386 -22.97 6.91 19.07
N ARG A 387 -21.87 6.61 18.40
CA ARG A 387 -20.57 7.23 18.61
C ARG A 387 -20.10 7.83 17.29
N PRO A 388 -20.62 9.00 16.92
CA PRO A 388 -20.47 9.59 15.59
C PRO A 388 -19.02 9.94 15.25
N ASN A 389 -18.10 9.83 16.20
CA ASN A 389 -16.68 10.08 16.05
C ASN A 389 -15.82 8.81 15.85
N ALA A 390 -16.37 7.60 16.02
CA ALA A 390 -15.61 6.35 15.96
C ALA A 390 -15.99 5.50 14.74
N LYS A 391 -15.00 4.77 14.19
CA LYS A 391 -15.25 3.78 13.13
C LYS A 391 -15.58 2.42 13.75
N ASN A 392 -16.50 1.72 13.10
CA ASN A 392 -16.88 0.34 13.46
C ASN A 392 -15.92 -0.64 12.77
N VAL A 393 -15.46 -1.64 13.52
CA VAL A 393 -14.55 -2.69 13.03
C VAL A 393 -15.02 -4.06 13.50
N VAL A 394 -15.14 -5.00 12.58
CA VAL A 394 -15.27 -6.43 12.91
C VAL A 394 -13.91 -7.08 12.79
N LEU A 395 -13.44 -7.70 13.88
CA LEU A 395 -12.28 -8.59 13.87
C LEU A 395 -12.78 -10.04 13.89
N LEU A 396 -12.81 -10.68 12.73
CA LEU A 396 -13.24 -12.07 12.56
C LEU A 396 -12.05 -13.01 12.62
N ILE A 397 -12.06 -13.97 13.53
CA ILE A 397 -11.00 -14.95 13.72
C ILE A 397 -11.62 -16.34 13.63
N SER A 398 -11.19 -17.16 12.67
CA SER A 398 -11.73 -18.50 12.48
C SER A 398 -10.69 -19.49 11.96
N SER A 399 -10.84 -20.75 12.36
CA SER A 399 -10.04 -21.87 11.84
C SER A 399 -10.77 -22.64 10.73
N ALA A 400 -12.06 -22.37 10.52
CA ALA A 400 -12.85 -22.95 9.45
C ALA A 400 -13.59 -21.88 8.64
N TYR A 401 -13.92 -22.21 7.38
CA TYR A 401 -14.74 -21.36 6.55
C TYR A 401 -15.53 -22.19 5.54
N ASN A 402 -16.84 -21.97 5.49
CA ASN A 402 -17.73 -22.61 4.52
C ASN A 402 -18.40 -21.55 3.63
N PRO A 403 -17.99 -21.39 2.36
CA PRO A 403 -18.57 -20.41 1.46
C PRO A 403 -19.95 -20.83 0.90
N SER A 404 -20.38 -22.07 1.12
CA SER A 404 -21.57 -22.67 0.49
C SER A 404 -22.79 -22.73 1.40
N GLU A 405 -22.80 -21.98 2.50
CA GLU A 405 -23.95 -21.95 3.41
C GLU A 405 -25.15 -21.22 2.80
N ILE A 406 -26.36 -21.68 3.18
CA ILE A 406 -27.65 -21.06 2.80
C ILE A 406 -27.65 -19.57 3.17
N ASP A 407 -26.90 -19.19 4.21
CA ASP A 407 -26.71 -17.81 4.66
C ASP A 407 -25.29 -17.31 4.37
N ASN A 408 -25.04 -17.04 3.08
CA ASN A 408 -23.72 -16.74 2.50
C ASN A 408 -22.94 -15.67 3.30
N PRO A 409 -21.80 -16.03 3.93
CA PRO A 409 -20.97 -15.09 4.69
C PRO A 409 -20.50 -13.87 3.90
N ARG A 410 -20.35 -13.98 2.57
CA ARG A 410 -19.98 -12.85 1.70
C ARG A 410 -21.03 -11.75 1.72
N ASN A 411 -22.31 -12.11 1.73
CA ASN A 411 -23.40 -11.13 1.75
C ASN A 411 -23.39 -10.35 3.06
N ALA A 412 -23.21 -11.04 4.19
CA ALA A 412 -23.11 -10.41 5.50
C ALA A 412 -21.89 -9.47 5.58
N ALA A 413 -20.71 -9.92 5.12
CA ALA A 413 -19.50 -9.11 5.08
C ALA A 413 -19.67 -7.87 4.17
N ASN A 414 -20.26 -8.04 2.99
CA ASN A 414 -20.51 -6.94 2.05
C ASN A 414 -21.50 -5.92 2.62
N HIS A 415 -22.54 -6.39 3.35
CA HIS A 415 -23.48 -5.49 4.02
C HIS A 415 -22.77 -4.62 5.08
N LEU A 416 -21.94 -5.23 5.93
CA LEU A 416 -21.14 -4.49 6.92
C LEU A 416 -20.23 -3.45 6.25
N LYS A 417 -19.47 -3.85 5.22
CA LYS A 417 -18.59 -2.95 4.47
C LYS A 417 -19.37 -1.81 3.82
N SER A 418 -20.55 -2.08 3.27
CA SER A 418 -21.41 -1.04 2.68
C SER A 418 -21.95 -0.03 3.70
N SER A 419 -22.08 -0.42 4.97
CA SER A 419 -22.41 0.49 6.08
C SER A 419 -21.19 1.25 6.65
N GLY A 420 -20.02 1.14 6.01
CA GLY A 420 -18.80 1.80 6.47
C GLY A 420 -18.10 1.10 7.64
N THR A 421 -18.45 -0.15 7.92
CA THR A 421 -17.75 -1.00 8.91
C THR A 421 -16.57 -1.70 8.24
N GLU A 422 -15.40 -1.63 8.85
CA GLU A 422 -14.21 -2.33 8.35
C GLU A 422 -14.21 -3.78 8.84
N VAL A 423 -13.88 -4.72 7.97
CA VAL A 423 -13.83 -6.15 8.31
C VAL A 423 -12.39 -6.64 8.25
N ILE A 424 -11.81 -6.95 9.40
CA ILE A 424 -10.49 -7.58 9.51
C ILE A 424 -10.72 -9.09 9.68
N THR A 425 -9.99 -9.91 8.93
CA THR A 425 -10.07 -11.37 9.08
C THR A 425 -8.72 -11.97 9.46
N ILE A 426 -8.71 -12.90 10.40
CA ILE A 426 -7.56 -13.72 10.74
C ILE A 426 -7.90 -15.19 10.50
N ALA A 427 -7.27 -15.77 9.49
CA ALA A 427 -7.30 -17.21 9.26
C ALA A 427 -6.37 -17.90 10.26
N TYR A 428 -6.95 -18.63 11.22
CA TYR A 428 -6.21 -19.43 12.17
C TYR A 428 -5.95 -20.82 11.57
N VAL A 429 -4.79 -21.00 10.94
CA VAL A 429 -4.44 -22.24 10.24
C VAL A 429 -3.82 -23.23 11.21
N GLN A 430 -4.42 -24.41 11.36
CA GLN A 430 -3.80 -25.53 12.09
C GLN A 430 -3.02 -26.50 11.20
N PRO A 431 -2.13 -27.34 11.79
CA PRO A 431 -1.31 -28.29 11.03
C PRO A 431 -2.09 -29.32 10.20
N SER A 432 -3.29 -29.71 10.66
CA SER A 432 -4.16 -30.71 10.03
C SER A 432 -5.23 -30.12 9.12
N GLU A 433 -5.45 -28.79 9.17
CA GLU A 433 -6.51 -28.13 8.44
C GLU A 433 -6.16 -27.86 6.97
N THR A 434 -7.19 -27.88 6.13
CA THR A 434 -7.07 -27.49 4.73
C THR A 434 -6.92 -25.98 4.61
N GLN A 435 -6.30 -25.52 3.52
CA GLN A 435 -6.11 -24.10 3.25
C GLN A 435 -7.43 -23.33 2.94
N LEU A 436 -8.58 -24.00 2.95
CA LEU A 436 -9.91 -23.40 2.84
C LEU A 436 -10.14 -22.31 3.90
N VAL A 437 -9.57 -22.43 5.09
CA VAL A 437 -9.66 -21.39 6.12
C VAL A 437 -9.14 -20.04 5.63
N LYS A 438 -8.12 -20.00 4.76
CA LYS A 438 -7.58 -18.75 4.23
C LYS A 438 -8.54 -18.04 3.28
N ALA A 439 -9.52 -18.76 2.72
CA ALA A 439 -10.55 -18.15 1.90
C ALA A 439 -11.45 -17.20 2.70
N ILE A 440 -11.45 -17.26 4.05
CA ILE A 440 -12.08 -16.24 4.90
C ILE A 440 -11.59 -14.82 4.57
N GLY A 441 -10.36 -14.69 4.06
CA GLY A 441 -9.79 -13.40 3.64
C GLY A 441 -10.58 -12.69 2.55
N GLU A 442 -11.47 -13.38 1.83
CA GLU A 442 -12.36 -12.74 0.86
C GLU A 442 -13.47 -11.90 1.49
N LEU A 443 -13.76 -12.14 2.77
CA LEU A 443 -14.73 -11.37 3.55
C LEU A 443 -14.15 -10.02 3.99
N ALA A 444 -12.83 -9.96 4.16
CA ALA A 444 -12.11 -8.81 4.66
C ALA A 444 -12.33 -7.54 3.81
N SER A 445 -12.17 -6.41 4.48
CA SER A 445 -11.90 -5.13 3.86
C SER A 445 -10.56 -5.14 3.13
N PRO A 446 -10.39 -4.23 2.16
CA PRO A 446 -9.14 -4.00 1.48
C PRO A 446 -7.86 -4.03 2.33
N GLY A 447 -7.00 -5.03 2.10
CA GLY A 447 -5.70 -5.16 2.77
C GLY A 447 -5.76 -5.72 4.19
N MET A 448 -6.94 -6.10 4.69
CA MET A 448 -7.17 -6.47 6.09
C MET A 448 -7.35 -7.98 6.31
N ALA A 449 -6.74 -8.80 5.46
CA ALA A 449 -6.76 -10.26 5.56
C ALA A 449 -5.42 -10.80 6.05
N TYR A 450 -5.44 -11.48 7.19
CA TYR A 450 -4.26 -11.98 7.89
C TYR A 450 -4.37 -13.47 8.23
N SER A 451 -3.25 -14.06 8.64
CA SER A 451 -3.21 -15.41 9.19
C SER A 451 -2.30 -15.49 10.42
N ASN A 452 -2.60 -16.41 11.34
CA ASN A 452 -1.69 -16.79 12.44
C ASN A 452 -0.30 -17.25 11.96
N THR A 453 -0.14 -17.59 10.68
CA THR A 453 1.14 -17.97 10.07
C THR A 453 1.95 -16.77 9.53
N ASP A 454 1.46 -15.55 9.70
CA ASP A 454 2.20 -14.34 9.36
C ASP A 454 3.19 -13.95 10.44
N GLY A 455 4.38 -13.50 10.01
CA GLY A 455 5.56 -13.39 10.87
C GLY A 455 5.53 -12.25 11.89
N ASP A 456 4.54 -11.34 11.79
CA ASP A 456 4.37 -10.20 12.70
C ASP A 456 2.90 -9.77 12.80
N LEU A 457 2.00 -10.73 13.05
CA LEU A 457 0.56 -10.49 13.06
C LEU A 457 0.13 -9.39 14.03
N THR A 458 0.76 -9.29 15.20
CA THR A 458 0.44 -8.28 16.21
C THR A 458 0.70 -6.87 15.68
N ASP A 459 1.89 -6.62 15.12
CA ASP A 459 2.24 -5.30 14.59
C ASP A 459 1.36 -4.93 13.38
N GLU A 460 1.07 -5.88 12.49
CA GLU A 460 0.20 -5.64 11.34
C GLU A 460 -1.24 -5.31 11.77
N LEU A 461 -1.78 -5.97 12.80
CA LEU A 461 -3.10 -5.64 13.35
C LEU A 461 -3.11 -4.26 13.99
N VAL A 462 -2.09 -3.91 14.77
CA VAL A 462 -1.96 -2.58 15.39
C VAL A 462 -1.91 -1.49 14.32
N LYS A 463 -1.10 -1.67 13.28
CA LYS A 463 -1.03 -0.75 12.13
C LYS A 463 -2.38 -0.62 11.43
N THR A 464 -3.12 -1.72 11.31
CA THR A 464 -4.45 -1.72 10.70
C THR A 464 -5.45 -0.93 11.53
N PHE A 465 -5.47 -1.09 12.85
CA PHE A 465 -6.32 -0.28 13.72
C PHE A 465 -5.96 1.21 13.66
N CYS A 466 -4.67 1.54 13.67
CA CYS A 466 -4.22 2.92 13.49
C CYS A 466 -4.61 3.48 12.12
N TRP A 467 -4.53 2.67 11.06
CA TRP A 467 -4.95 3.05 9.72
C TRP A 467 -6.45 3.36 9.63
N ILE A 468 -7.29 2.55 10.30
CA ILE A 468 -8.74 2.77 10.36
C ILE A 468 -9.07 4.02 11.19
N ASN A 469 -8.34 4.25 12.29
CA ASN A 469 -8.48 5.43 13.16
C ASN A 469 -7.94 6.71 12.52
N CYS A 470 -7.07 6.60 11.52
CA CYS A 470 -6.62 7.69 10.68
C CYS A 470 -7.75 7.96 9.68
N PHE A 471 -8.49 9.06 9.75
CA PHE A 471 -9.60 9.32 8.80
C PHE A 471 -9.92 10.81 8.67
N CYS A 472 -10.67 11.13 7.61
CA CYS A 472 -11.18 12.48 7.38
C CYS A 472 -12.65 12.59 7.76
N LYS A 473 -13.07 13.80 8.14
CA LYS A 473 -14.48 14.14 8.31
C LYS A 473 -15.26 13.98 7.00
N ASN A 474 -16.58 13.94 7.10
CA ASN A 474 -17.46 13.75 5.95
C ASN A 474 -17.22 14.81 4.87
N ASN A 475 -17.26 14.38 3.61
CA ASN A 475 -16.95 15.17 2.41
C ASN A 475 -15.49 15.61 2.26
N TRP A 476 -14.59 15.17 3.13
CA TRP A 476 -13.14 15.31 2.95
C TRP A 476 -12.55 13.97 2.53
N MET A 477 -11.60 14.01 1.61
CA MET A 477 -10.88 12.84 1.15
C MET A 477 -9.50 12.76 1.81
N PRO A 478 -9.13 11.59 2.33
CA PRO A 478 -7.79 11.38 2.84
C PRO A 478 -6.78 11.30 1.69
N TYR A 479 -5.76 12.16 1.72
CA TYR A 479 -4.53 11.94 0.98
C TYR A 479 -3.65 10.99 1.78
N LYS A 480 -3.67 9.71 1.42
CA LYS A 480 -2.88 8.66 2.07
C LYS A 480 -2.31 7.68 1.07
N SER A 481 -1.16 7.12 1.37
CA SER A 481 -0.59 5.98 0.66
C SER A 481 -1.26 4.67 1.07
N PRO A 482 -1.29 3.62 0.22
CA PRO A 482 -1.90 2.34 0.53
C PRO A 482 -1.47 1.74 1.88
N LEU A 483 -2.37 0.96 2.50
CA LEU A 483 -2.07 0.18 3.72
C LEU A 483 -0.79 -0.65 3.51
N HIS A 484 0.14 -0.59 4.47
CA HIS A 484 1.50 -1.16 4.41
C HIS A 484 2.51 -0.47 3.48
N SER A 485 2.23 0.76 3.01
CA SER A 485 3.25 1.66 2.47
C SER A 485 4.21 2.13 3.58
N SER A 486 5.50 2.31 3.26
CA SER A 486 6.48 2.93 4.16
C SER A 486 6.23 4.43 4.36
N GLU A 487 5.45 5.05 3.48
CA GLU A 487 5.15 6.47 3.47
C GLU A 487 3.68 6.66 3.82
N SER A 488 3.32 6.62 5.10
CA SER A 488 1.95 6.94 5.52
C SER A 488 1.77 8.45 5.47
N ILE A 489 0.99 9.00 4.55
CA ILE A 489 0.68 10.43 4.51
C ILE A 489 -0.72 10.61 5.09
N GLY A 490 -0.93 11.63 5.93
CA GLY A 490 -2.14 11.80 6.72
C GLY A 490 -2.67 13.23 6.66
N GLU A 491 -3.28 13.59 5.53
CA GLU A 491 -3.91 14.90 5.35
C GLU A 491 -5.29 14.76 4.71
N CYS A 492 -6.20 15.67 5.03
CA CYS A 492 -7.53 15.68 4.45
C CYS A 492 -7.62 16.79 3.40
N VAL A 493 -8.10 16.47 2.20
CA VAL A 493 -8.32 17.44 1.13
C VAL A 493 -9.76 17.43 0.66
N ARG A 494 -10.23 18.58 0.18
CA ARG A 494 -11.58 18.73 -0.37
C ARG A 494 -11.55 19.65 -1.57
N PHE A 495 -12.00 19.12 -2.71
CA PHE A 495 -12.18 19.88 -3.93
C PHE A 495 -13.49 20.67 -3.87
N HIS A 496 -13.43 21.93 -4.29
CA HIS A 496 -14.58 22.81 -4.42
C HIS A 496 -14.77 23.20 -5.88
N ASP A 497 -15.89 22.76 -6.45
CA ASP A 497 -16.27 23.03 -7.85
C ASP A 497 -16.79 24.46 -8.06
N ALA A 498 -17.07 25.19 -6.98
CA ALA A 498 -17.45 26.60 -7.05
C ALA A 498 -16.21 27.48 -7.26
N GLU A 499 -16.31 28.45 -8.15
CA GLU A 499 -15.25 29.41 -8.39
C GLU A 499 -15.21 30.50 -7.32
N ALA A 500 -14.01 30.84 -6.87
CA ALA A 500 -13.76 31.93 -5.93
C ALA A 500 -12.42 32.60 -6.25
N THR A 501 -12.21 33.81 -5.74
CA THR A 501 -10.88 34.43 -5.73
C THR A 501 -9.98 33.68 -4.75
N TRP A 502 -8.66 33.74 -4.98
CA TRP A 502 -7.69 33.07 -4.10
C TRP A 502 -7.88 33.53 -2.64
N THR A 503 -8.00 34.85 -2.43
CA THR A 503 -8.20 35.44 -1.09
C THR A 503 -9.50 34.96 -0.45
N SER A 504 -10.59 34.84 -1.20
CA SER A 504 -11.86 34.34 -0.65
C SER A 504 -11.75 32.87 -0.25
N ALA A 505 -11.09 32.04 -1.06
CA ALA A 505 -10.88 30.64 -0.75
C ALA A 505 -9.97 30.47 0.49
N ALA A 506 -8.86 31.20 0.55
CA ALA A 506 -7.86 31.13 1.61
C ALA A 506 -8.34 31.69 2.95
N ASP A 507 -8.92 32.90 2.96
CA ASP A 507 -9.16 33.65 4.19
C ASP A 507 -10.57 33.45 4.76
N LEU A 508 -11.52 33.00 3.93
CA LEU A 508 -12.92 32.86 4.32
C LEU A 508 -13.42 31.42 4.24
N VAL A 509 -13.24 30.75 3.10
CA VAL A 509 -13.91 29.46 2.86
C VAL A 509 -13.20 28.31 3.56
N CYS A 510 -11.93 28.02 3.24
CA CYS A 510 -11.24 26.88 3.81
C CYS A 510 -11.18 26.89 5.36
N PRO A 511 -10.94 28.03 6.03
CA PRO A 511 -10.96 28.10 7.50
C PRO A 511 -12.33 27.83 8.13
N ARG A 512 -13.43 28.11 7.41
CA ARG A 512 -14.80 27.83 7.89
C ARG A 512 -15.24 26.39 7.71
N LEU A 513 -14.59 25.64 6.82
CA LEU A 513 -14.96 24.26 6.52
C LEU A 513 -14.39 23.25 7.52
N SER A 514 -13.25 23.57 8.13
CA SER A 514 -12.67 22.79 9.22
C SER A 514 -11.76 23.67 10.05
N GLU A 515 -11.66 23.38 11.35
CA GLU A 515 -10.61 23.92 12.20
C GLU A 515 -9.23 23.57 11.60
N GLY A 516 -8.33 24.55 11.52
CA GLY A 516 -7.05 24.41 10.83
C GLY A 516 -7.14 24.32 9.31
N GLY A 517 -8.32 24.51 8.72
CA GLY A 517 -8.54 24.46 7.26
C GLY A 517 -7.89 25.63 6.52
N HIS A 518 -7.26 25.36 5.39
CA HIS A 518 -6.59 26.35 4.54
C HIS A 518 -6.46 25.82 3.10
N LEU A 519 -5.99 26.63 2.15
CA LEU A 519 -5.72 26.15 0.79
C LEU A 519 -4.59 25.12 0.80
N VAL A 520 -4.68 24.15 -0.11
CA VAL A 520 -3.82 22.96 -0.12
C VAL A 520 -2.33 23.30 -0.30
N HIS A 521 -1.47 22.61 0.44
CA HIS A 521 -0.01 22.64 0.24
C HIS A 521 0.41 21.57 -0.76
N VAL A 522 1.45 21.84 -1.53
CA VAL A 522 2.00 20.87 -2.48
C VAL A 522 3.49 20.70 -2.21
N PHE A 523 3.84 19.72 -1.38
CA PHE A 523 5.22 19.48 -0.93
C PHE A 523 5.94 18.37 -1.69
N SER A 524 5.21 17.64 -2.54
CA SER A 524 5.70 16.46 -3.24
C SER A 524 5.05 16.37 -4.63
N LYS A 525 5.71 15.64 -5.54
CA LYS A 525 5.15 15.35 -6.86
C LYS A 525 3.92 14.45 -6.74
N GLU A 526 3.96 13.52 -5.80
CA GLU A 526 2.92 12.56 -5.51
C GLU A 526 1.62 13.28 -5.10
N LYS A 527 1.73 14.29 -4.22
CA LYS A 527 0.57 15.09 -3.83
C LYS A 527 0.08 15.97 -4.99
N HIS A 528 0.98 16.55 -5.78
CA HIS A 528 0.60 17.32 -6.97
C HIS A 528 -0.24 16.49 -7.95
N ASP A 529 0.24 15.29 -8.29
CA ASP A 529 -0.44 14.36 -9.19
C ASP A 529 -1.80 13.91 -8.62
N PHE A 530 -1.84 13.59 -7.33
CA PHE A 530 -3.09 13.22 -6.64
C PHE A 530 -4.15 14.34 -6.70
N LEU A 531 -3.75 15.59 -6.47
CA LEU A 531 -4.65 16.74 -6.50
C LEU A 531 -5.21 17.01 -7.91
N ILE A 532 -4.38 16.79 -8.94
CA ILE A 532 -4.81 16.88 -10.34
C ILE A 532 -5.89 15.85 -10.63
N GLU A 533 -5.67 14.59 -10.26
CA GLU A 533 -6.66 13.54 -10.50
C GLU A 533 -7.95 13.76 -9.71
N LEU A 534 -7.82 14.20 -8.47
CA LEU A 534 -8.96 14.59 -7.66
C LEU A 534 -9.79 15.66 -8.37
N ALA A 535 -9.14 16.72 -8.84
CA ALA A 535 -9.81 17.82 -9.54
C ALA A 535 -10.42 17.38 -10.87
N ARG A 536 -9.75 16.50 -11.64
CA ARG A 536 -10.29 15.94 -12.89
C ARG A 536 -11.52 15.08 -12.67
N ASN A 537 -11.52 14.22 -11.64
CA ASN A 537 -12.63 13.33 -11.34
C ASN A 537 -13.84 14.08 -10.77
N ALA A 538 -13.59 15.19 -10.07
CA ALA A 538 -14.64 16.03 -9.51
C ALA A 538 -15.19 17.07 -10.50
N SER A 539 -14.40 17.47 -11.50
CA SER A 539 -14.83 18.40 -12.54
C SER A 539 -15.79 17.74 -13.51
N SER A 540 -16.98 18.31 -13.64
CA SER A 540 -17.99 17.93 -14.65
C SER A 540 -17.78 18.63 -16.00
N HIS A 541 -16.77 19.50 -16.12
CA HIS A 541 -16.59 20.41 -17.25
C HIS A 541 -15.39 20.01 -18.12
N ALA A 542 -15.51 20.18 -19.44
CA ALA A 542 -14.50 19.85 -20.45
C ALA A 542 -13.39 20.91 -20.61
N GLU A 543 -13.30 21.87 -19.69
CA GLU A 543 -12.34 22.97 -19.73
C GLU A 543 -10.94 22.53 -19.27
N ALA A 544 -9.93 23.31 -19.65
CA ALA A 544 -8.56 23.11 -19.18
C ALA A 544 -8.50 23.19 -17.65
N LEU A 545 -7.84 22.23 -17.02
CA LEU A 545 -7.84 22.13 -15.56
C LEU A 545 -7.08 23.31 -14.94
N LYS A 546 -7.76 24.06 -14.07
CA LYS A 546 -7.16 25.14 -13.28
C LYS A 546 -7.80 25.24 -11.89
N PHE A 547 -6.99 25.33 -10.85
CA PHE A 547 -7.46 25.49 -9.47
C PHE A 547 -6.45 26.17 -8.54
N HIS A 548 -6.93 26.92 -7.56
CA HIS A 548 -6.10 27.59 -6.56
C HIS A 548 -5.39 26.59 -5.63
N ILE A 549 -4.12 26.87 -5.33
CA ILE A 549 -3.32 26.19 -4.29
C ILE A 549 -2.87 27.20 -3.24
N GLY A 550 -2.42 26.74 -2.07
CA GLY A 550 -2.12 27.62 -0.93
C GLY A 550 -0.85 28.45 -1.04
N LEU A 551 -0.19 28.50 -2.20
CA LEU A 551 1.05 29.25 -2.38
C LEU A 551 0.77 30.71 -2.77
N SER A 552 1.44 31.66 -2.12
CA SER A 552 1.37 33.08 -2.48
C SER A 552 2.66 33.83 -2.11
N HIS A 553 2.84 35.04 -2.62
CA HIS A 553 4.04 35.87 -2.46
C HIS A 553 3.75 37.12 -1.60
N ASN A 554 4.55 37.37 -0.55
CA ASN A 554 4.31 38.50 0.37
C ASN A 554 5.16 39.73 0.05
N GLY A 555 6.06 39.63 -0.93
CA GLY A 555 7.02 40.68 -1.26
C GLY A 555 8.47 40.27 -0.95
N GLU A 556 8.67 39.38 0.02
CA GLU A 556 9.99 38.86 0.38
C GLU A 556 10.23 37.46 -0.19
N GLY A 557 9.18 36.66 -0.32
CA GLY A 557 9.24 35.35 -0.94
C GLY A 557 7.88 34.67 -1.02
N TYR A 558 7.88 33.45 -1.55
CA TYR A 558 6.70 32.60 -1.60
C TYR A 558 6.50 31.86 -0.28
N TYR A 559 5.24 31.70 0.13
CA TYR A 559 4.86 30.97 1.34
C TYR A 559 3.55 30.21 1.14
N TRP A 560 3.42 29.11 1.85
CA TRP A 560 2.21 28.33 1.92
C TRP A 560 1.28 28.89 3.01
N SER A 561 0.01 29.08 2.67
CA SER A 561 -1.04 29.57 3.56
C SER A 561 -1.18 28.69 4.79
N ALA A 562 -1.37 29.27 5.98
CA ALA A 562 -1.58 28.51 7.20
C ALA A 562 -3.04 28.54 7.64
N GLY A 563 -3.48 27.51 8.36
CA GLY A 563 -4.78 27.52 9.04
C GLY A 563 -4.79 28.55 10.18
N GLN A 564 -5.96 29.13 10.49
CA GLN A 564 -6.12 30.12 11.57
C GLN A 564 -6.15 29.45 12.95
N THR A 565 -5.01 28.94 13.42
CA THR A 565 -4.85 28.45 14.82
C THR A 565 -3.59 29.06 15.44
N GLU A 566 -3.56 29.21 16.77
CA GLU A 566 -2.49 29.93 17.50
C GLU A 566 -1.07 29.38 17.27
N ASN A 567 -0.93 28.17 16.70
CA ASN A 567 0.35 27.51 16.46
C ASN A 567 0.68 27.28 14.97
N MET A 568 -0.12 27.80 14.03
CA MET A 568 0.11 27.63 12.60
C MET A 568 0.59 28.94 11.95
N SER A 569 1.84 28.96 11.54
CA SER A 569 2.45 30.07 10.79
C SER A 569 2.62 29.71 9.31
N PRO A 570 2.54 30.69 8.38
CA PRO A 570 2.83 30.46 6.98
C PRO A 570 4.22 29.82 6.77
N LEU A 571 4.32 28.86 5.85
CA LEU A 571 5.54 28.09 5.62
C LEU A 571 6.30 28.61 4.38
N PRO A 572 7.51 29.17 4.51
CA PRO A 572 8.22 29.83 3.39
C PRO A 572 8.77 28.84 2.38
N LEU A 573 8.46 28.95 1.08
CA LEU A 573 9.00 28.10 -0.01
C LEU A 573 10.52 28.30 -0.17
N GLY A 574 11.27 27.24 0.16
CA GLY A 574 12.72 27.20 0.04
C GLY A 574 13.18 26.74 -1.35
N PRO A 575 14.44 27.02 -1.72
CA PRO A 575 14.98 26.71 -3.05
C PRO A 575 15.09 25.20 -3.32
N ASN A 576 15.18 24.38 -2.29
CA ASN A 576 15.29 22.92 -2.39
C ASN A 576 13.94 22.20 -2.22
N ASP A 577 12.84 22.95 -2.03
CA ASP A 577 11.52 22.36 -1.92
C ASP A 577 11.03 21.91 -3.29
N TYR A 578 10.05 20.98 -3.30
CA TYR A 578 9.34 20.64 -4.52
C TYR A 578 8.72 21.88 -5.14
N GLN A 579 8.97 22.07 -6.44
CA GLN A 579 8.47 23.18 -7.23
C GLN A 579 8.11 22.68 -8.62
N CYS A 580 6.92 23.03 -9.09
CA CYS A 580 6.40 22.59 -10.39
C CYS A 580 5.92 23.79 -11.22
N TRP A 581 6.73 24.84 -11.31
CA TRP A 581 6.36 26.05 -12.07
C TRP A 581 6.19 25.78 -13.56
N ASN A 582 5.13 26.33 -14.14
CA ASN A 582 4.94 26.36 -15.58
C ASN A 582 5.98 27.26 -16.26
N PRO A 583 6.29 27.04 -17.55
CA PRO A 583 7.14 27.94 -18.32
C PRO A 583 6.69 29.39 -18.20
N GLY A 584 7.62 30.30 -17.88
CA GLY A 584 7.33 31.72 -17.66
C GLY A 584 6.88 32.07 -16.24
N SER A 585 6.66 31.10 -15.36
CA SER A 585 6.40 31.32 -13.92
C SER A 585 7.64 30.91 -13.07
N PRO A 586 7.84 31.49 -11.88
CA PRO A 586 7.01 32.52 -11.25
C PRO A 586 7.12 33.90 -11.92
N ASN A 587 5.98 34.54 -12.18
CA ASN A 587 5.87 35.88 -12.76
C ASN A 587 5.01 36.80 -11.87
N SER A 588 5.65 37.76 -11.20
CA SER A 588 4.95 38.69 -10.31
C SER A 588 4.04 39.69 -11.02
N GLN A 589 4.15 39.85 -12.34
CA GLN A 589 3.26 40.70 -13.13
C GLN A 589 1.87 40.08 -13.28
N ASP A 590 1.78 38.76 -13.31
CA ASP A 590 0.52 38.02 -13.43
C ASP A 590 -0.21 37.91 -12.08
N GLY A 591 0.45 38.32 -11.00
CA GLY A 591 -0.11 38.41 -9.65
C GLY A 591 0.74 37.69 -8.61
N LYS A 592 0.29 37.77 -7.35
CA LYS A 592 1.05 37.26 -6.19
C LYS A 592 0.54 35.91 -5.68
N CYS A 593 -0.58 35.42 -6.17
CA CYS A 593 -1.16 34.16 -5.76
C CYS A 593 -0.88 33.09 -6.81
N VAL A 594 -1.08 31.81 -6.47
CA VAL A 594 -0.68 30.71 -7.34
C VAL A 594 -1.84 29.73 -7.52
N ALA A 595 -2.02 29.31 -8.77
CA ALA A 595 -2.91 28.23 -9.14
C ALA A 595 -2.12 27.10 -9.82
N SER A 596 -2.61 25.88 -9.69
CA SER A 596 -2.24 24.78 -10.57
C SER A 596 -3.03 24.93 -11.86
N ALA A 597 -2.37 24.96 -13.01
CA ALA A 597 -2.96 25.28 -14.31
C ALA A 597 -2.37 24.42 -15.44
N GLN A 598 -3.25 23.95 -16.33
CA GLN A 598 -2.89 23.20 -17.53
C GLN A 598 -2.28 24.12 -18.61
N ASN A 599 -1.14 23.71 -19.16
CA ASN A 599 -0.46 24.35 -20.29
C ASN A 599 -1.00 23.85 -21.64
N ALA A 600 -0.55 24.50 -22.73
CA ALA A 600 -0.89 24.11 -24.09
C ALA A 600 -0.47 22.68 -24.47
N ASP A 601 0.61 22.16 -23.87
CA ASP A 601 1.09 20.78 -24.02
C ASP A 601 0.34 19.78 -23.11
N SER A 602 -0.71 20.23 -22.42
CA SER A 602 -1.48 19.47 -21.42
C SER A 602 -0.73 19.09 -20.14
N SER A 603 0.52 19.52 -19.96
CA SER A 603 1.19 19.45 -18.66
C SER A 603 0.48 20.38 -17.67
N ILE A 604 0.52 20.05 -16.38
CA ILE A 604 -0.09 20.86 -15.32
C ILE A 604 0.98 21.22 -14.31
N GLY A 605 1.18 22.51 -14.12
CA GLY A 605 2.11 23.08 -13.15
C GLY A 605 1.58 24.37 -12.56
N TRP A 606 2.44 25.13 -11.90
CA TRP A 606 2.06 26.30 -11.10
C TRP A 606 2.24 27.58 -11.91
N SER A 607 1.23 28.44 -11.85
CA SER A 607 1.25 29.76 -12.49
C SER A 607 0.77 30.84 -11.53
N ASN A 608 1.37 32.02 -11.65
CA ASN A 608 0.91 33.20 -10.94
C ASN A 608 -0.46 33.66 -11.44
N ILE A 609 -1.25 34.18 -10.51
CA ILE A 609 -2.60 34.69 -10.73
C ILE A 609 -2.85 35.91 -9.82
N ASP A 610 -3.81 36.74 -10.21
CA ASP A 610 -4.29 37.85 -9.40
C ASP A 610 -5.13 37.32 -8.24
N CYS A 611 -4.71 37.63 -7.01
CA CYS A 611 -5.34 37.15 -5.79
C CYS A 611 -6.82 37.53 -5.64
N HIS A 612 -7.24 38.64 -6.26
CA HIS A 612 -8.54 39.28 -6.08
C HIS A 612 -9.40 39.32 -7.35
N ALA A 613 -8.81 39.17 -8.54
CA ALA A 613 -9.54 39.19 -9.80
C ALA A 613 -9.80 37.78 -10.38
N ASP A 614 -8.83 36.86 -10.25
CA ASP A 614 -8.96 35.53 -10.83
C ASP A 614 -9.86 34.63 -9.99
N HIS A 615 -11.01 34.28 -10.56
CA HIS A 615 -11.96 33.31 -10.00
C HIS A 615 -11.65 31.94 -10.57
N GLN A 616 -11.38 30.97 -9.69
CA GLN A 616 -11.08 29.59 -10.07
C GLN A 616 -11.65 28.64 -9.01
N ARG A 617 -11.79 27.38 -9.38
CA ARG A 617 -12.01 26.28 -8.44
C ARG A 617 -10.82 26.17 -7.49
N TYR A 618 -10.98 25.49 -6.35
CA TYR A 618 -9.90 25.42 -5.35
C TYR A 618 -9.96 24.13 -4.55
N ILE A 619 -8.83 23.80 -3.92
CA ILE A 619 -8.73 22.66 -3.01
C ILE A 619 -8.34 23.17 -1.63
N CYS A 620 -9.19 22.88 -0.65
CA CYS A 620 -8.86 23.07 0.74
C CYS A 620 -8.17 21.83 1.30
N GLN A 621 -7.31 22.02 2.29
CA GLN A 621 -6.78 20.96 3.14
C GLN A 621 -7.07 21.25 4.62
N ALA A 622 -7.15 20.18 5.42
CA ALA A 622 -7.38 20.22 6.85
C ALA A 622 -6.59 19.11 7.56
N PRO A 623 -6.33 19.25 8.88
CA PRO A 623 -5.74 18.19 9.68
C PRO A 623 -6.55 16.89 9.61
N ILE A 624 -5.87 15.75 9.57
CA ILE A 624 -6.49 14.43 9.62
C ILE A 624 -6.83 14.04 11.06
N CYS A 625 -7.90 13.28 11.26
CA CYS A 625 -8.18 12.67 12.55
C CYS A 625 -7.24 11.48 12.75
N ASP A 626 -6.47 11.45 13.84
CA ASP A 626 -5.59 10.36 14.22
C ASP A 626 -5.38 10.31 15.75
N THR A 627 -4.58 9.35 16.26
CA THR A 627 -4.41 9.18 17.71
C THR A 627 -3.93 10.43 18.46
N ASP A 628 -3.25 11.37 17.80
CA ASP A 628 -2.79 12.64 18.40
C ASP A 628 -3.67 13.85 18.00
N HIS A 629 -4.47 13.75 16.93
CA HIS A 629 -5.49 14.72 16.55
C HIS A 629 -6.90 14.14 16.67
N TYR A 630 -7.49 14.28 17.85
CA TYR A 630 -8.84 13.79 18.12
C TYR A 630 -9.92 14.61 17.42
N CYS A 631 -10.83 13.95 16.72
CA CYS A 631 -12.01 14.54 16.13
C CYS A 631 -13.26 14.16 16.91
N ALA A 632 -14.00 15.17 17.40
CA ALA A 632 -15.22 14.95 18.20
C ALA A 632 -16.44 14.49 17.39
N SER A 633 -16.36 14.51 16.05
CA SER A 633 -17.40 14.07 15.11
C SER A 633 -16.74 13.63 13.79
N ILE A 634 -17.30 12.59 13.14
CA ILE A 634 -17.01 12.25 11.74
C ILE A 634 -17.71 13.23 10.80
N ASP A 635 -18.86 13.81 11.19
CA ASP A 635 -19.54 14.86 10.41
C ASP A 635 -18.79 16.18 10.34
#